data_AF-A0A841C5B0-F1
#
_entry.id   AF-A0A841C5B0-F1
#
_cell.length_a   1.000
_cell.length_b   1.000
_cell.length_c   1.000
_cell.angle_alpha   90.00
_cell.angle_beta   90.00
_cell.angle_gamma   90.00
#
_symmetry.space_group_name_H-M   'P 1'
#
loop_
_entity.id
_entity.type
_entity.pdbx_description
1 polymer ?
#
loop_
_entity_poly.entity_id
_entity_poly.type
_entity_poly.pdbx_seq_one_letter_code
_entity_poly.pdbx_strand_id
1 'polypeptide(L)'
;MSLPRRDILKIIGAGSAGALLPTSLFASSAEALAPGHAVTAGQVDVSLDGVWKFATDPGRTGEASGFAGTALNDTAWADQLVPGNWDAHDSYANYRGLAWYREKVPSPAHTAGQVVRLRFEAAYYQAKVWFNGTLLGEHKGGYTAFEYDVTALLAGSGDNTIAVAVDNTYSVGAWWPWGGISRSIGFTVNDAVRIERQHVITTVTLAGPSAQLKNWVTVSNRSATAQTVTLTGVVSNAAGQVLAGVTVPSVQVTVPAGGSTEGLFTVNLPTGSFALWGLDQPNLYTFTTTAKVGGTVRHALADRFGLRTVQVQGTSLLLNGEPVRLNGYNRVGDDRVVGATEPTYLIRRDLDRMKASGAAMSRIHHVAQAPELLDYADEKGLLIIEEIPVWGSGANLNPTDPVTVGQLTDMIRRDYNHPSVIAWSVANEIQGASAAGRAYVHDIIDYARSTLDSTRLYTYVSNSFGSAATGADEALQYTDFACINMYGGFGSGADHVHNLYPNKPIFVSEYSSDSFTFPITREDVDFTTSSAATATAFTGRPWLIGSSHWTYNDYRSNYSGTSPNQVRGWGIQNVWGQLKRAYPQLQATNAPIRSLAITTSAGSGARLSLLTLTPRGTLATDAPAYILRGYRLAWQVTNAAGQVLDGRLIDLPEIAPGAAPIQVGVGWTDPGTAVGQRLTLLSPLGYEMAVTTADLRLPSTPGGITTVAADGALRIAFAPVAGAVGYQATATVGSTVVTSVDTADPFIDITGLANGTAYQVSVKARNGFGSSAASAPVTVTPSAGALGLPPRWQDLAPIPGGLVAGFMTVPNAVSYQVEVSTGGTVVRDYLTTLKASTRIEGLAAGQAHSVRIRARNASAVITAWSEPRTAATQGTITTTVHGALRGDDSLGVRITPDRYAERHEVAVTGGATHVIEAAAVDLLTVPGLSADQNHTLAVRTQTATGWSSPVTVTARTRPTTPGGTPTAPTGLTSANSGGQTTLTWTAVAGAEGYLVTVDDCGAETPLATVAGVTSLLLGTIAEAAGRTHRVRAVTSGGISAGSSAYLVPGTPGPRQVVLTVAATAPNCSGTVGYTETTGTWSASSLIGVDGTPSRYSDTAGATATWRPTIAAAASYKVEIWVPANSLSTTAAQYAVTHTGGTATVAVNQVTQSGAWITLGTWAMAAGAGKVVTSFSGGFLRTNAIRFTPVV
;
A
#
# COMPACT_ATOMS: atom_id res chain seq x y z
N MET A 1 -33.07 -35.69 19.64
CA MET A 1 -33.65 -36.56 18.60
C MET A 1 -33.30 -35.94 17.26
N SER A 2 -32.46 -36.62 16.50
CA SER A 2 -31.72 -36.12 15.34
C SER A 2 -32.46 -36.34 14.02
N LEU A 3 -32.52 -35.31 13.17
CA LEU A 3 -32.78 -35.44 11.73
C LEU A 3 -31.75 -34.58 10.97
N PRO A 4 -31.07 -35.13 9.93
CA PRO A 4 -29.97 -34.45 9.25
C PRO A 4 -30.41 -33.57 8.07
N ARG A 5 -29.66 -32.48 7.86
CA ARG A 5 -29.73 -31.52 6.74
C ARG A 5 -29.24 -32.15 5.41
N ARG A 6 -29.98 -33.10 4.87
CA ARG A 6 -29.92 -33.47 3.44
C ARG A 6 -31.31 -33.20 2.89
N ASP A 7 -31.42 -32.14 2.07
CA ASP A 7 -32.47 -31.88 1.05
C ASP A 7 -32.72 -30.36 0.89
N ILE A 8 -31.77 -29.66 0.28
CA ILE A 8 -32.05 -28.42 -0.47
C ILE A 8 -31.31 -28.55 -1.81
N LEU A 9 -31.83 -29.41 -2.70
CA LEU A 9 -31.56 -29.43 -4.14
C LEU A 9 -32.46 -30.51 -4.76
N LYS A 10 -33.63 -30.08 -5.28
CA LYS A 10 -34.51 -30.71 -6.29
C LYS A 10 -36.01 -30.53 -5.96
N ILE A 11 -36.62 -29.42 -6.37
CA ILE A 11 -38.01 -29.39 -6.87
C ILE A 11 -38.14 -28.24 -7.88
N ILE A 12 -38.05 -28.52 -9.18
CA ILE A 12 -38.85 -27.82 -10.21
C ILE A 12 -39.25 -28.88 -11.24
N GLY A 13 -40.54 -29.22 -11.26
CA GLY A 13 -41.14 -30.12 -12.24
C GLY A 13 -42.62 -29.78 -12.44
N ALA A 14 -42.94 -29.31 -13.64
CA ALA A 14 -44.22 -29.29 -14.35
C ALA A 14 -45.43 -28.56 -13.72
N GLY A 15 -45.82 -27.45 -14.37
CA GLY A 15 -47.13 -26.81 -14.21
C GLY A 15 -47.29 -25.64 -15.19
N SER A 16 -47.97 -25.88 -16.31
CA SER A 16 -48.28 -24.92 -17.37
C SER A 16 -49.53 -24.10 -17.06
N ALA A 17 -49.45 -22.77 -17.14
CA ALA A 17 -50.48 -21.83 -17.66
C ALA A 17 -49.93 -20.39 -17.57
N GLY A 18 -50.15 -19.60 -18.62
CA GLY A 18 -49.39 -18.39 -18.91
C GLY A 18 -49.82 -17.11 -18.21
N ALA A 19 -48.89 -16.15 -18.18
CA ALA A 19 -49.13 -14.73 -18.47
C ALA A 19 -47.81 -13.93 -18.42
N LEU A 20 -47.55 -13.20 -19.52
CA LEU A 20 -46.82 -11.93 -19.64
C LEU A 20 -45.36 -11.86 -19.12
N LEU A 21 -44.43 -12.03 -20.05
CA LEU A 21 -43.02 -11.66 -19.94
C LEU A 21 -42.85 -10.13 -19.93
N PRO A 22 -42.15 -9.53 -18.95
CA PRO A 22 -41.36 -8.34 -19.20
C PRO A 22 -39.97 -8.79 -19.64
N THR A 23 -39.63 -8.47 -20.90
CA THR A 23 -38.26 -8.52 -21.42
C THR A 23 -37.34 -7.65 -20.56
N SER A 24 -36.54 -8.27 -19.70
CA SER A 24 -35.39 -7.61 -19.07
C SER A 24 -34.12 -7.98 -19.85
N LEU A 25 -33.62 -7.00 -20.59
CA LEU A 25 -32.27 -6.98 -21.13
C LEU A 25 -31.28 -6.98 -19.97
N PHE A 26 -30.60 -8.11 -19.75
CA PHE A 26 -29.26 -8.14 -19.17
C PHE A 26 -28.49 -9.28 -19.83
N ALA A 27 -27.95 -9.00 -21.01
CA ALA A 27 -26.80 -9.76 -21.50
C ALA A 27 -25.59 -9.27 -20.67
N SER A 28 -25.16 -10.09 -19.71
CA SER A 28 -23.94 -9.83 -18.95
C SER A 28 -22.72 -10.10 -19.83
N SER A 29 -22.21 -9.08 -20.51
CA SER A 29 -20.83 -9.07 -21.00
C SER A 29 -19.99 -8.25 -20.03
N ALA A 30 -19.73 -8.83 -18.86
CA ALA A 30 -18.69 -8.39 -17.94
C ALA A 30 -17.78 -9.60 -17.71
N GLU A 31 -16.99 -9.92 -18.73
CA GLU A 31 -15.98 -10.96 -18.62
C GLU A 31 -14.91 -10.44 -17.65
N ALA A 32 -14.74 -11.13 -16.52
CA ALA A 32 -13.50 -11.04 -15.77
C ALA A 32 -12.34 -11.33 -16.74
N LEU A 33 -11.21 -10.63 -16.60
CA LEU A 33 -10.01 -11.05 -17.31
C LEU A 33 -9.76 -12.52 -16.96
N ALA A 34 -9.79 -13.39 -17.97
CA ALA A 34 -9.54 -14.82 -17.79
C ALA A 34 -8.16 -15.03 -17.15
N PRO A 35 -7.93 -16.07 -16.32
CA PRO A 35 -6.63 -16.35 -15.72
C PRO A 35 -5.49 -16.25 -16.74
N GLY A 36 -4.30 -15.82 -16.34
CA GLY A 36 -3.20 -15.65 -17.29
C GLY A 36 -2.76 -16.94 -17.97
N HIS A 37 -3.16 -18.08 -17.42
CA HIS A 37 -3.06 -19.40 -18.03
C HIS A 37 -4.42 -20.10 -17.97
N ALA A 38 -5.01 -20.46 -19.11
CA ALA A 38 -6.34 -21.06 -19.18
C ALA A 38 -6.44 -22.16 -20.24
N VAL A 39 -6.95 -23.33 -19.84
CA VAL A 39 -7.35 -24.37 -20.80
C VAL A 39 -8.75 -24.04 -21.34
N THR A 40 -8.85 -23.85 -22.65
CA THR A 40 -10.07 -23.32 -23.30
C THR A 40 -10.90 -24.40 -24.00
N ALA A 41 -10.33 -25.59 -24.23
CA ALA A 41 -11.05 -26.74 -24.75
C ALA A 41 -10.32 -28.05 -24.45
N GLY A 42 -11.05 -29.16 -24.42
CA GLY A 42 -10.47 -30.51 -24.35
C GLY A 42 -9.96 -30.93 -22.97
N GLN A 43 -10.18 -30.11 -21.94
CA GLN A 43 -9.98 -30.47 -20.53
C GLN A 43 -11.21 -30.06 -19.71
N VAL A 44 -11.50 -30.85 -18.68
CA VAL A 44 -12.45 -30.52 -17.62
C VAL A 44 -11.70 -30.60 -16.30
N ASP A 45 -11.78 -29.52 -15.53
CA ASP A 45 -11.24 -29.48 -14.18
C ASP A 45 -12.36 -29.69 -13.17
N VAL A 46 -12.17 -30.62 -12.25
CA VAL A 46 -13.10 -30.92 -11.16
C VAL A 46 -12.42 -30.57 -9.87
N SER A 47 -12.79 -29.44 -9.28
CA SER A 47 -12.26 -29.01 -7.99
C SER A 47 -12.62 -30.02 -6.90
N LEU A 48 -11.65 -30.31 -6.05
CA LEU A 48 -11.81 -31.07 -4.82
C LEU A 48 -11.59 -30.17 -3.59
N ASP A 49 -11.61 -28.85 -3.79
CA ASP A 49 -11.55 -27.89 -2.70
C ASP A 49 -12.81 -28.00 -1.83
N GLY A 50 -12.63 -27.85 -0.53
CA GLY A 50 -13.69 -28.02 0.45
C GLY A 50 -13.16 -28.52 1.77
N VAL A 51 -14.03 -29.15 2.55
CA VAL A 51 -13.70 -29.66 3.87
C VAL A 51 -13.31 -31.13 3.76
N TRP A 52 -12.10 -31.45 4.19
CA TRP A 52 -11.53 -32.80 4.20
C TRP A 52 -11.38 -33.31 5.63
N LYS A 53 -11.33 -34.63 5.81
CA LYS A 53 -10.96 -35.23 7.10
C LYS A 53 -9.49 -35.02 7.40
N PHE A 54 -9.18 -34.69 8.65
CA PHE A 54 -7.85 -34.28 9.11
C PHE A 54 -7.47 -34.91 10.45
N ALA A 55 -6.25 -35.45 10.52
CA ALA A 55 -5.66 -35.94 11.77
C ALA A 55 -4.16 -35.61 11.84
N THR A 56 -3.70 -35.14 12.99
CA THR A 56 -2.26 -35.02 13.27
C THR A 56 -1.68 -36.42 13.56
N ASP A 57 -0.42 -36.64 13.17
CA ASP A 57 0.31 -37.90 13.40
C ASP A 57 1.69 -37.62 14.03
N PRO A 58 1.73 -37.13 15.29
CA PRO A 58 2.99 -36.81 15.97
C PRO A 58 3.90 -38.03 16.16
N GLY A 59 3.32 -39.23 16.23
CA GLY A 59 4.06 -40.49 16.34
C GLY A 59 4.56 -41.04 15.01
N ARG A 60 4.16 -40.46 13.87
CA ARG A 60 4.45 -40.95 12.51
C ARG A 60 4.05 -42.43 12.33
N THR A 61 2.93 -42.82 12.92
CA THR A 61 2.42 -44.20 12.94
C THR A 61 1.27 -44.42 11.97
N GLY A 62 0.75 -43.35 11.35
CA GLY A 62 -0.45 -43.39 10.52
C GLY A 62 -0.31 -44.32 9.32
N GLU A 63 0.86 -44.32 8.66
CA GLU A 63 1.11 -45.20 7.51
C GLU A 63 1.04 -46.68 7.92
N ALA A 64 1.76 -47.06 8.99
CA ALA A 64 1.73 -48.42 9.54
C ALA A 64 0.35 -48.80 10.11
N SER A 65 -0.43 -47.82 10.56
CA SER A 65 -1.79 -47.99 11.08
C SER A 65 -2.86 -47.99 9.98
N GLY A 66 -2.47 -47.95 8.70
CA GLY A 66 -3.38 -48.05 7.57
C GLY A 66 -4.16 -46.77 7.26
N PHE A 67 -3.64 -45.59 7.62
CA PHE A 67 -4.32 -44.29 7.36
C PHE A 67 -4.51 -43.99 5.88
N ALA A 68 -3.77 -44.64 4.98
CA ALA A 68 -3.98 -44.57 3.53
C ALA A 68 -5.09 -45.51 3.01
N GLY A 69 -5.55 -46.47 3.82
CA GLY A 69 -6.44 -47.55 3.39
C GLY A 69 -7.87 -47.10 3.10
N THR A 70 -8.53 -47.73 2.13
CA THR A 70 -9.93 -47.41 1.75
C THR A 70 -10.96 -47.78 2.82
N ALA A 71 -10.63 -48.74 3.68
CA ALA A 71 -11.50 -49.25 4.75
C ALA A 71 -11.36 -48.51 6.10
N LEU A 72 -10.46 -47.51 6.20
CA LEU A 72 -10.28 -46.75 7.44
C LEU A 72 -11.58 -46.03 7.83
N ASN A 73 -11.95 -46.11 9.11
CA ASN A 73 -12.99 -45.28 9.69
C ASN A 73 -12.40 -43.97 10.22
N ASP A 74 -12.57 -42.89 9.46
CA ASP A 74 -12.10 -41.53 9.74
C ASP A 74 -13.20 -40.62 10.33
N THR A 75 -14.32 -41.18 10.79
CA THR A 75 -15.42 -40.37 11.38
C THR A 75 -15.01 -39.59 12.62
N ALA A 76 -13.98 -40.03 13.34
CA ALA A 76 -13.41 -39.34 14.49
C ALA A 76 -12.35 -38.28 14.13
N TRP A 77 -11.96 -38.17 12.86
CA TRP A 77 -11.01 -37.16 12.41
C TRP A 77 -11.68 -35.78 12.40
N ALA A 78 -10.87 -34.74 12.61
CA ALA A 78 -11.32 -33.37 12.51
C ALA A 78 -11.63 -33.00 11.05
N ASP A 79 -12.26 -31.84 10.86
CA ASP A 79 -12.53 -31.26 9.55
C ASP A 79 -11.51 -30.14 9.29
N GLN A 80 -10.94 -30.08 8.09
CA GLN A 80 -9.99 -29.06 7.68
C GLN A 80 -10.31 -28.56 6.27
N LEU A 81 -10.29 -27.24 6.07
CA LEU A 81 -10.45 -26.65 4.75
C LEU A 81 -9.21 -26.93 3.88
N VAL A 82 -9.46 -27.30 2.64
CA VAL A 82 -8.48 -27.42 1.55
C VAL A 82 -8.97 -26.54 0.39
N PRO A 83 -8.18 -25.56 -0.09
CA PRO A 83 -6.90 -25.15 0.46
C PRO A 83 -7.03 -24.53 1.86
N GLY A 84 -6.00 -24.72 2.69
CA GLY A 84 -5.95 -24.11 4.01
C GLY A 84 -4.80 -24.60 4.88
N ASN A 85 -4.48 -23.83 5.92
CA ASN A 85 -3.43 -24.16 6.87
C ASN A 85 -4.00 -24.60 8.23
N TRP A 86 -3.54 -25.73 8.76
CA TRP A 86 -4.01 -26.21 10.07
C TRP A 86 -3.58 -25.26 11.20
N ASP A 87 -2.43 -24.59 11.04
CA ASP A 87 -1.91 -23.60 11.99
C ASP A 87 -2.84 -22.39 12.24
N ALA A 88 -3.84 -22.17 11.38
CA ALA A 88 -4.84 -21.12 11.55
C ALA A 88 -5.94 -21.52 12.57
N HIS A 89 -6.04 -22.80 12.90
CA HIS A 89 -6.97 -23.32 13.91
C HIS A 89 -6.29 -23.46 15.26
N ASP A 90 -6.98 -23.05 16.32
CA ASP A 90 -6.40 -22.93 17.65
C ASP A 90 -5.76 -24.25 18.16
N SER A 91 -6.41 -25.38 17.89
CA SER A 91 -5.97 -26.72 18.28
C SER A 91 -4.63 -27.13 17.65
N TYR A 92 -4.25 -26.55 16.51
CA TYR A 92 -3.07 -26.93 15.74
C TYR A 92 -2.10 -25.76 15.53
N ALA A 93 -2.36 -24.60 16.12
CA ALA A 93 -1.61 -23.37 15.90
C ALA A 93 -0.11 -23.44 16.26
N ASN A 94 0.31 -24.44 17.05
CA ASN A 94 1.72 -24.71 17.36
C ASN A 94 2.16 -26.12 16.94
N TYR A 95 1.32 -26.86 16.19
CA TYR A 95 1.66 -28.21 15.75
C TYR A 95 2.73 -28.18 14.65
N ARG A 96 3.75 -29.02 14.80
CA ARG A 96 4.82 -29.23 13.83
C ARG A 96 5.03 -30.71 13.64
N GLY A 97 4.86 -31.19 12.41
CA GLY A 97 5.00 -32.60 12.12
C GLY A 97 4.12 -33.07 10.97
N LEU A 98 3.96 -34.39 10.93
CA LEU A 98 3.16 -35.07 9.92
C LEU A 98 1.68 -34.95 10.25
N ALA A 99 0.84 -34.64 9.26
CA ALA A 99 -0.60 -34.70 9.38
C ALA A 99 -1.21 -35.36 8.14
N TRP A 100 -2.37 -35.95 8.32
CA TRP A 100 -3.08 -36.70 7.30
C TRP A 100 -4.37 -36.01 6.89
N TYR A 101 -4.61 -35.98 5.60
CA TYR A 101 -5.87 -35.60 4.98
C TYR A 101 -6.50 -36.82 4.32
N ARG A 102 -7.82 -36.93 4.39
CA ARG A 102 -8.59 -37.95 3.69
C ARG A 102 -9.89 -37.39 3.17
N GLU A 103 -10.25 -37.80 1.96
CA GLU A 103 -11.54 -37.47 1.37
C GLU A 103 -12.04 -38.60 0.46
N LYS A 104 -13.37 -38.76 0.41
CA LYS A 104 -14.04 -39.65 -0.52
C LYS A 104 -14.71 -38.83 -1.60
N VAL A 105 -14.27 -39.04 -2.83
CA VAL A 105 -14.69 -38.23 -3.98
C VAL A 105 -15.29 -39.14 -5.05
N PRO A 106 -16.38 -38.74 -5.71
CA PRO A 106 -16.90 -39.52 -6.83
C PRO A 106 -15.86 -39.59 -7.95
N SER A 107 -15.86 -40.69 -8.72
CA SER A 107 -15.09 -40.74 -9.97
C SER A 107 -15.51 -39.59 -10.89
N PRO A 108 -14.56 -38.79 -11.43
CA PRO A 108 -14.90 -37.75 -12.38
C PRO A 108 -15.44 -38.38 -13.66
N ALA A 109 -16.41 -37.71 -14.29
CA ALA A 109 -16.94 -38.16 -15.57
C ALA A 109 -15.84 -38.14 -16.63
N HIS A 110 -15.62 -39.29 -17.28
CA HIS A 110 -14.63 -39.45 -18.34
C HIS A 110 -15.08 -40.55 -19.33
N THR A 111 -14.45 -40.56 -20.51
CA THR A 111 -14.71 -41.51 -21.60
C THR A 111 -13.44 -42.28 -21.96
N ALA A 112 -13.60 -43.40 -22.67
CA ALA A 112 -12.46 -44.22 -23.07
C ALA A 112 -11.45 -43.41 -23.92
N GLY A 113 -10.17 -43.50 -23.55
CA GLY A 113 -9.08 -42.77 -24.21
C GLY A 113 -8.76 -41.40 -23.61
N GLN A 114 -9.55 -40.94 -22.64
CA GLN A 114 -9.20 -39.78 -21.82
C GLN A 114 -8.26 -40.18 -20.67
N VAL A 115 -7.48 -39.21 -20.22
CA VAL A 115 -6.55 -39.33 -19.10
C VAL A 115 -7.10 -38.48 -17.95
N VAL A 116 -7.15 -39.08 -16.75
CA VAL A 116 -7.57 -38.42 -15.52
C VAL A 116 -6.36 -38.26 -14.62
N ARG A 117 -6.06 -37.04 -14.18
CA ARG A 117 -4.95 -36.74 -13.26
C ARG A 117 -5.46 -36.12 -11.98
N LEU A 118 -4.85 -36.47 -10.86
CA LEU A 118 -5.01 -35.76 -9.59
C LEU A 118 -3.92 -34.70 -9.50
N ARG A 119 -4.29 -33.43 -9.40
CA ARG A 119 -3.38 -32.28 -9.42
C ARG A 119 -3.48 -31.47 -8.13
N PHE A 120 -2.32 -31.12 -7.57
CA PHE A 120 -2.16 -30.24 -6.41
C PHE A 120 -1.46 -28.96 -6.87
N GLU A 121 -1.98 -27.80 -6.49
CA GLU A 121 -1.34 -26.51 -6.80
C GLU A 121 -0.19 -26.17 -5.82
N ALA A 122 -0.29 -26.60 -4.55
CA ALA A 122 0.80 -26.57 -3.57
C ALA A 122 0.43 -27.32 -2.28
N ALA A 123 1.41 -27.94 -1.64
CA ALA A 123 1.32 -28.47 -0.28
C ALA A 123 2.65 -28.27 0.46
N TYR A 124 2.62 -27.69 1.65
CA TYR A 124 3.85 -27.34 2.38
C TYR A 124 4.20 -28.38 3.47
N TYR A 125 5.41 -28.95 3.53
CA TYR A 125 6.54 -28.87 2.57
C TYR A 125 6.82 -30.20 1.86
N GLN A 126 6.61 -31.33 2.53
CA GLN A 126 6.69 -32.67 1.93
C GLN A 126 5.30 -33.31 1.94
N ALA A 127 4.85 -33.79 0.78
CA ALA A 127 3.58 -34.49 0.62
C ALA A 127 3.82 -35.91 0.10
N LYS A 128 3.09 -36.88 0.67
CA LYS A 128 2.95 -38.24 0.12
C LYS A 128 1.47 -38.48 -0.21
N VAL A 129 1.18 -39.03 -1.39
CA VAL A 129 -0.19 -39.12 -1.92
C VAL A 129 -0.56 -40.57 -2.23
N TRP A 130 -1.74 -40.98 -1.75
CA TRP A 130 -2.35 -42.26 -2.08
C TRP A 130 -3.71 -42.07 -2.74
N PHE A 131 -4.01 -42.95 -3.69
CA PHE A 131 -5.31 -43.03 -4.37
C PHE A 131 -5.82 -44.47 -4.33
N ASN A 132 -7.01 -44.67 -3.75
CA ASN A 132 -7.59 -45.99 -3.51
C ASN A 132 -6.63 -46.96 -2.82
N GLY A 133 -5.84 -46.47 -1.85
CA GLY A 133 -4.85 -47.24 -1.10
C GLY A 133 -3.50 -47.47 -1.81
N THR A 134 -3.38 -47.10 -3.09
CA THR A 134 -2.13 -47.20 -3.86
C THR A 134 -1.31 -45.92 -3.70
N LEU A 135 -0.03 -46.05 -3.32
CA LEU A 135 0.89 -44.91 -3.27
C LEU A 135 1.18 -44.40 -4.69
N LEU A 136 0.93 -43.11 -4.93
CA LEU A 136 1.23 -42.45 -6.20
C LEU A 136 2.66 -41.90 -6.22
N GLY A 137 3.12 -41.34 -5.11
CA GLY A 137 4.47 -40.79 -4.99
C GLY A 137 4.63 -39.76 -3.87
N GLU A 138 5.78 -39.10 -3.88
CA GLU A 138 6.13 -38.02 -2.95
C GLU A 138 6.47 -36.74 -3.73
N HIS A 139 6.18 -35.59 -3.14
CA HIS A 139 6.57 -34.27 -3.62
C HIS A 139 7.29 -33.50 -2.51
N LYS A 140 8.38 -32.80 -2.86
CA LYS A 140 9.13 -31.91 -1.96
C LYS A 140 9.22 -30.51 -2.56
N GLY A 141 8.71 -29.53 -1.83
CA GLY A 141 8.56 -28.15 -2.31
C GLY A 141 7.19 -27.62 -1.94
N GLY A 142 7.14 -26.42 -1.37
CA GLY A 142 5.91 -25.90 -0.75
C GLY A 142 5.05 -24.98 -1.62
N TYR A 143 5.48 -24.67 -2.85
CA TYR A 143 4.98 -23.51 -3.60
C TYR A 143 4.74 -23.77 -5.10
N THR A 144 5.02 -24.97 -5.59
CA THR A 144 4.85 -25.38 -6.99
C THR A 144 3.87 -26.55 -7.10
N ALA A 145 3.23 -26.66 -8.27
CA ALA A 145 2.21 -27.65 -8.54
C ALA A 145 2.81 -29.01 -8.92
N PHE A 146 2.08 -30.10 -8.66
CA PHE A 146 2.43 -31.47 -9.06
C PHE A 146 1.18 -32.29 -9.36
N GLU A 147 1.28 -33.28 -10.25
CA GLU A 147 0.14 -34.11 -10.67
C GLU A 147 0.52 -35.58 -10.88
N TYR A 148 -0.48 -36.48 -10.74
CA TYR A 148 -0.34 -37.92 -10.96
C TYR A 148 -1.46 -38.44 -11.86
N ASP A 149 -1.13 -39.32 -12.83
CA ASP A 149 -2.12 -40.03 -13.63
C ASP A 149 -2.78 -41.12 -12.78
N VAL A 150 -4.11 -41.03 -12.60
CA VAL A 150 -4.91 -41.95 -11.79
C VAL A 150 -5.89 -42.75 -12.63
N THR A 151 -5.81 -42.66 -13.96
CA THR A 151 -6.79 -43.24 -14.90
C THR A 151 -7.03 -44.73 -14.64
N ALA A 152 -5.95 -45.50 -14.45
CA ALA A 152 -6.01 -46.94 -14.21
C ALA A 152 -6.45 -47.33 -12.78
N LEU A 153 -6.52 -46.37 -11.86
CA LEU A 153 -6.85 -46.58 -10.46
C LEU A 153 -8.27 -46.14 -10.10
N LEU A 154 -9.00 -45.51 -11.03
CA LEU A 154 -10.37 -45.06 -10.81
C LEU A 154 -11.30 -46.23 -10.50
N ALA A 155 -12.15 -46.03 -9.50
CA ALA A 155 -13.27 -46.92 -9.26
C ALA A 155 -14.24 -46.82 -10.44
N GLY A 156 -14.47 -47.94 -11.14
CA GLY A 156 -15.41 -47.98 -12.28
C GLY A 156 -16.84 -47.58 -11.89
N SER A 157 -17.23 -47.80 -10.63
CA SER A 157 -18.45 -47.27 -10.01
C SER A 157 -18.20 -47.02 -8.51
N GLY A 158 -18.65 -45.89 -7.96
CA GLY A 158 -18.52 -45.55 -6.54
C GLY A 158 -17.51 -44.41 -6.26
N ASP A 159 -17.18 -44.23 -4.98
CA ASP A 159 -16.25 -43.19 -4.53
C ASP A 159 -14.80 -43.69 -4.58
N ASN A 160 -13.88 -42.80 -4.94
CA ASN A 160 -12.45 -42.96 -4.76
C ASN A 160 -12.02 -42.36 -3.41
N THR A 161 -11.07 -43.00 -2.75
CA THR A 161 -10.45 -42.48 -1.53
C THR A 161 -9.12 -41.83 -1.88
N ILE A 162 -8.97 -40.56 -1.51
CA ILE A 162 -7.68 -39.86 -1.55
C ILE A 162 -7.17 -39.77 -0.12
N ALA A 163 -5.90 -40.10 0.09
CA ALA A 163 -5.21 -39.86 1.35
C ALA A 163 -3.90 -39.14 1.09
N VAL A 164 -3.60 -38.13 1.90
CA VAL A 164 -2.40 -37.29 1.75
C VAL A 164 -1.75 -37.13 3.11
N ALA A 165 -0.46 -37.46 3.21
CA ALA A 165 0.34 -37.17 4.39
C ALA A 165 1.23 -35.94 4.09
N VAL A 166 1.10 -34.88 4.89
CA VAL A 166 1.80 -33.60 4.72
C VAL A 166 2.66 -33.30 5.95
N ASP A 167 3.91 -32.89 5.76
CA ASP A 167 4.87 -32.58 6.83
C ASP A 167 5.42 -31.14 6.71
N ASN A 168 5.24 -30.33 7.77
CA ASN A 168 5.74 -28.94 7.87
C ASN A 168 6.95 -28.78 8.81
N THR A 169 7.68 -29.85 9.14
CA THR A 169 8.90 -29.77 9.96
C THR A 169 10.02 -28.98 9.30
N TYR A 170 10.09 -28.96 7.97
CA TYR A 170 11.04 -28.11 7.24
C TYR A 170 10.73 -26.64 7.52
N SER A 171 11.72 -25.90 7.99
CA SER A 171 11.62 -24.46 8.29
C SER A 171 12.82 -23.77 7.67
N VAL A 172 12.58 -22.71 6.91
CA VAL A 172 13.61 -21.93 6.24
C VAL A 172 13.27 -20.45 6.39
N GLY A 173 14.30 -19.63 6.54
CA GLY A 173 14.17 -18.18 6.73
C GLY A 173 13.44 -17.76 7.99
N ALA A 174 12.93 -16.53 7.97
CA ALA A 174 12.34 -15.87 9.13
C ALA A 174 10.81 -15.87 9.15
N TRP A 175 10.13 -16.66 8.32
CA TRP A 175 8.66 -16.74 8.26
C TRP A 175 8.12 -18.03 8.88
N TRP A 176 6.81 -18.08 9.10
CA TRP A 176 6.15 -19.23 9.72
C TRP A 176 6.00 -20.40 8.71
N PRO A 177 6.40 -21.64 9.06
CA PRO A 177 6.21 -22.82 8.21
C PRO A 177 4.75 -23.31 8.29
N TRP A 178 3.85 -22.57 7.66
CA TRP A 178 2.42 -22.88 7.60
C TRP A 178 2.18 -24.26 6.98
N GLY A 179 1.67 -25.21 7.76
CA GLY A 179 1.43 -26.57 7.28
C GLY A 179 0.08 -26.72 6.59
N GLY A 180 0.02 -27.62 5.61
CA GLY A 180 -1.23 -27.99 4.94
C GLY A 180 -1.13 -28.05 3.43
N ILE A 181 -2.26 -28.42 2.81
CA ILE A 181 -2.49 -28.27 1.38
C ILE A 181 -2.89 -26.81 1.16
N SER A 182 -1.91 -25.96 0.84
CA SER A 182 -2.02 -24.49 0.89
C SER A 182 -2.64 -23.87 -0.36
N ARG A 183 -2.74 -24.61 -1.47
CA ARG A 183 -3.44 -24.20 -2.70
C ARG A 183 -4.31 -25.34 -3.23
N SER A 184 -5.18 -25.02 -4.18
CA SER A 184 -6.25 -25.90 -4.65
C SER A 184 -5.79 -27.29 -5.09
N ILE A 185 -6.71 -28.25 -5.02
CA ILE A 185 -6.54 -29.63 -5.49
C ILE A 185 -7.74 -30.00 -6.38
N GLY A 186 -7.49 -30.79 -7.43
CA GLY A 186 -8.56 -31.19 -8.35
C GLY A 186 -8.21 -32.38 -9.23
N PHE A 187 -9.23 -32.90 -9.93
CA PHE A 187 -9.00 -33.74 -11.10
C PHE A 187 -8.88 -32.88 -12.36
N THR A 188 -7.97 -33.25 -13.25
CA THR A 188 -7.96 -32.79 -14.64
C THR A 188 -8.29 -33.97 -15.56
N VAL A 189 -9.29 -33.81 -16.43
CA VAL A 189 -9.76 -34.83 -17.37
C VAL A 189 -9.58 -34.32 -18.79
N ASN A 190 -8.73 -34.94 -19.59
CA ASN A 190 -8.45 -34.50 -20.96
C ASN A 190 -8.17 -35.66 -21.92
N ASP A 191 -8.23 -35.41 -23.23
CA ASP A 191 -7.84 -36.39 -24.24
C ASP A 191 -6.35 -36.76 -24.13
N ALA A 192 -5.97 -37.94 -24.65
CA ALA A 192 -4.58 -38.42 -24.61
C ALA A 192 -3.56 -37.45 -25.24
N VAL A 193 -3.97 -36.60 -26.19
CA VAL A 193 -3.16 -35.50 -26.72
C VAL A 193 -3.44 -34.23 -25.91
N ARG A 194 -2.42 -33.70 -25.22
CA ARG A 194 -2.50 -32.51 -24.37
C ARG A 194 -1.42 -31.50 -24.75
N ILE A 195 -1.77 -30.22 -24.72
CA ILE A 195 -0.76 -29.16 -24.69
C ILE A 195 -0.30 -29.05 -23.23
N GLU A 196 0.94 -29.44 -22.96
CA GLU A 196 1.49 -29.42 -21.60
C GLU A 196 1.90 -28.01 -21.19
N ARG A 197 2.45 -27.25 -22.15
CA ARG A 197 3.08 -25.97 -21.90
C ARG A 197 3.20 -25.16 -23.18
N GLN A 198 3.16 -23.85 -23.06
CA GLN A 198 3.30 -22.90 -24.16
C GLN A 198 4.17 -21.71 -23.71
N HIS A 199 5.24 -21.41 -24.45
CA HIS A 199 6.22 -20.34 -24.16
C HIS A 199 6.12 -19.23 -25.21
N VAL A 200 5.57 -18.08 -24.83
CA VAL A 200 5.39 -16.93 -25.72
C VAL A 200 6.53 -15.93 -25.53
N ILE A 201 7.46 -15.90 -26.48
CA ILE A 201 8.59 -14.97 -26.49
C ILE A 201 8.26 -13.79 -27.41
N THR A 202 8.38 -12.57 -26.89
CA THR A 202 8.15 -11.33 -27.66
C THR A 202 9.45 -10.62 -27.98
N THR A 203 9.62 -10.20 -29.23
CA THR A 203 10.69 -9.29 -29.65
C THR A 203 10.07 -8.00 -30.17
N VAL A 204 10.46 -6.86 -29.58
CA VAL A 204 9.96 -5.53 -29.98
C VAL A 204 11.11 -4.69 -30.52
N THR A 205 10.92 -4.12 -31.70
CA THR A 205 11.81 -3.11 -32.28
C THR A 205 11.16 -1.74 -32.15
N LEU A 206 11.73 -0.87 -31.32
CA LEU A 206 11.17 0.45 -31.02
C LEU A 206 11.32 1.43 -32.20
N ALA A 207 12.37 1.29 -33.02
CA ALA A 207 12.59 2.10 -34.22
C ALA A 207 11.71 1.59 -35.38
N GLY A 208 10.64 2.32 -35.72
CA GLY A 208 9.61 1.84 -36.65
C GLY A 208 8.81 0.70 -36.01
N PRO A 209 7.90 1.02 -35.06
CA PRO A 209 7.42 0.07 -34.06
C PRO A 209 6.89 -1.20 -34.72
N SER A 210 7.63 -2.30 -34.56
CA SER A 210 7.30 -3.62 -35.08
C SER A 210 7.58 -4.66 -34.00
N ALA A 211 6.84 -5.77 -34.04
CA ALA A 211 7.04 -6.84 -33.08
C ALA A 211 6.92 -8.22 -33.73
N GLN A 212 7.61 -9.19 -33.15
CA GLN A 212 7.52 -10.60 -33.50
C GLN A 212 7.24 -11.41 -32.24
N LEU A 213 6.40 -12.43 -32.39
CA LEU A 213 6.13 -13.44 -31.39
C LEU A 213 6.71 -14.77 -31.86
N LYS A 214 7.42 -15.47 -30.98
CA LYS A 214 7.75 -16.88 -31.12
C LYS A 214 7.04 -17.65 -30.03
N ASN A 215 6.18 -18.59 -30.42
CA ASN A 215 5.45 -19.40 -29.47
C ASN A 215 5.84 -20.87 -29.58
N TRP A 216 6.54 -21.39 -28.56
CA TRP A 216 6.91 -22.81 -28.46
C TRP A 216 5.85 -23.58 -27.68
N VAL A 217 5.28 -24.61 -28.28
CA VAL A 217 4.19 -25.39 -27.70
C VAL A 217 4.64 -26.82 -27.50
N THR A 218 4.75 -27.26 -26.24
CA THR A 218 5.02 -28.65 -25.88
C THR A 218 3.72 -29.44 -25.88
N VAL A 219 3.65 -30.48 -26.71
CA VAL A 219 2.48 -31.35 -26.84
C VAL A 219 2.88 -32.75 -26.44
N SER A 220 2.11 -33.39 -25.56
CA SER A 220 2.28 -34.81 -25.23
C SER A 220 1.16 -35.67 -25.78
N ASN A 221 1.46 -36.95 -25.94
CA ASN A 221 0.57 -37.97 -26.42
C ASN A 221 0.67 -39.20 -25.51
N ARG A 222 -0.40 -39.47 -24.75
CA ARG A 222 -0.49 -40.63 -23.84
C ARG A 222 -1.20 -41.83 -24.47
N SER A 223 -1.48 -41.80 -25.78
CA SER A 223 -2.02 -42.95 -26.49
C SER A 223 -0.94 -43.97 -26.84
N ALA A 224 -1.36 -45.18 -27.23
CA ALA A 224 -0.46 -46.28 -27.61
C ALA A 224 0.18 -46.11 -29.00
N THR A 225 -0.21 -45.10 -29.77
CA THR A 225 0.28 -44.86 -31.14
C THR A 225 0.75 -43.42 -31.30
N ALA A 226 1.71 -43.20 -32.20
CA ALA A 226 2.12 -41.84 -32.54
C ALA A 226 0.95 -41.06 -33.16
N GLN A 227 0.86 -39.78 -32.86
CA GLN A 227 -0.22 -38.90 -33.35
C GLN A 227 0.37 -37.75 -34.16
N THR A 228 -0.18 -37.48 -35.34
CA THR A 228 0.08 -36.24 -36.06
C THR A 228 -0.88 -35.17 -35.56
N VAL A 229 -0.34 -34.14 -34.94
CA VAL A 229 -1.09 -33.04 -34.32
C VAL A 229 -0.92 -31.79 -35.18
N THR A 230 -2.03 -31.23 -35.64
CA THR A 230 -2.07 -29.89 -36.24
C THR A 230 -2.34 -28.86 -35.14
N LEU A 231 -1.40 -27.96 -34.93
CA LEU A 231 -1.50 -26.80 -34.05
C LEU A 231 -1.98 -25.59 -34.84
N THR A 232 -3.01 -24.90 -34.33
CA THR A 232 -3.47 -23.60 -34.84
C THR A 232 -3.42 -22.57 -33.72
N GLY A 233 -3.23 -21.29 -34.03
CA GLY A 233 -3.14 -20.24 -33.01
C GLY A 233 -3.98 -19.01 -33.34
N VAL A 234 -4.36 -18.26 -32.30
CA VAL A 234 -5.05 -16.97 -32.39
C VAL A 234 -4.43 -16.02 -31.37
N VAL A 235 -4.18 -14.76 -31.78
CA VAL A 235 -3.73 -13.69 -30.88
C VAL A 235 -4.89 -12.70 -30.68
N SER A 236 -5.23 -12.43 -29.42
CA SER A 236 -6.32 -11.52 -29.04
C SER A 236 -5.86 -10.47 -28.02
N ASN A 237 -6.55 -9.33 -27.96
CA ASN A 237 -6.35 -8.34 -26.91
C ASN A 237 -7.07 -8.72 -25.60
N ALA A 238 -6.89 -7.94 -24.54
CA ALA A 238 -7.56 -8.14 -23.25
C ALA A 238 -9.11 -8.14 -23.31
N ALA A 239 -9.71 -7.58 -24.36
CA ALA A 239 -11.16 -7.62 -24.61
C ALA A 239 -11.60 -8.86 -25.43
N GLY A 240 -10.72 -9.85 -25.64
CA GLY A 240 -10.99 -11.06 -26.40
C GLY A 240 -11.05 -10.87 -27.92
N GLN A 241 -10.74 -9.66 -28.43
CA GLN A 241 -10.82 -9.37 -29.85
C GLN A 241 -9.54 -9.82 -30.56
N VAL A 242 -9.68 -10.57 -31.65
CA VAL A 242 -8.55 -10.98 -32.49
C VAL A 242 -7.83 -9.77 -33.06
N LEU A 243 -6.49 -9.77 -33.01
CA LEU A 243 -5.71 -8.65 -33.52
C LEU A 243 -5.84 -8.53 -35.05
N ALA A 244 -6.29 -7.36 -35.50
CA ALA A 244 -6.47 -7.07 -36.91
C ALA A 244 -5.14 -7.17 -37.68
N GLY A 245 -5.16 -7.84 -38.83
CA GLY A 245 -3.99 -7.99 -39.70
C GLY A 245 -2.92 -8.97 -39.20
N VAL A 246 -3.17 -9.69 -38.10
CA VAL A 246 -2.26 -10.71 -37.58
C VAL A 246 -2.66 -12.10 -38.10
N THR A 247 -1.77 -12.74 -38.84
CA THR A 247 -1.95 -14.11 -39.34
C THR A 247 -1.04 -15.07 -38.59
N VAL A 248 -1.61 -16.12 -37.99
CA VAL A 248 -0.86 -17.19 -37.32
C VAL A 248 -0.85 -18.43 -38.22
N PRO A 249 0.32 -18.91 -38.68
CA PRO A 249 0.39 -20.11 -39.51
C PRO A 249 0.04 -21.36 -38.72
N SER A 250 -0.54 -22.38 -39.35
CA SER A 250 -0.68 -23.71 -38.71
C SER A 250 0.65 -24.45 -38.68
N VAL A 251 0.92 -25.20 -37.62
CA VAL A 251 2.13 -26.03 -37.45
C VAL A 251 1.71 -27.49 -37.32
N GLN A 252 2.39 -28.41 -38.00
CA GLN A 252 2.18 -29.85 -37.80
C GLN A 252 3.39 -30.47 -37.10
N VAL A 253 3.10 -31.30 -36.10
CA VAL A 253 4.12 -32.08 -35.38
C VAL A 253 3.66 -33.52 -35.25
N THR A 254 4.61 -34.45 -35.29
CA THR A 254 4.36 -35.86 -34.95
C THR A 254 4.81 -36.08 -33.51
N VAL A 255 3.87 -36.50 -32.66
CA VAL A 255 4.11 -36.76 -31.23
C VAL A 255 4.19 -38.28 -31.01
N PRO A 256 5.33 -38.83 -30.56
CA PRO A 256 5.49 -40.26 -30.32
C PRO A 256 4.44 -40.82 -29.34
N ALA A 257 4.16 -42.12 -29.42
CA ALA A 257 3.35 -42.81 -28.42
C ALA A 257 4.01 -42.68 -27.03
N GLY A 258 3.25 -42.24 -26.03
CA GLY A 258 3.76 -42.02 -24.67
C GLY A 258 4.78 -40.88 -24.52
N GLY A 259 5.05 -40.10 -25.58
CA GLY A 259 6.09 -39.08 -25.61
C GLY A 259 5.54 -37.65 -25.73
N SER A 260 6.45 -36.69 -25.90
CA SER A 260 6.16 -35.29 -26.19
C SER A 260 7.05 -34.74 -27.31
N THR A 261 6.56 -33.69 -28.00
CA THR A 261 7.26 -32.97 -29.07
C THR A 261 6.92 -31.48 -28.96
N GLU A 262 7.81 -30.60 -29.41
CA GLU A 262 7.55 -29.15 -29.49
C GLU A 262 7.19 -28.70 -30.91
N GLY A 263 6.23 -27.78 -31.02
CA GLY A 263 5.93 -27.02 -32.23
C GLY A 263 6.26 -25.54 -32.04
N LEU A 264 6.68 -24.85 -33.11
CA LEU A 264 7.03 -23.43 -33.07
C LEU A 264 6.15 -22.62 -34.02
N PHE A 265 5.43 -21.63 -33.49
CA PHE A 265 4.85 -20.55 -34.28
C PHE A 265 5.83 -19.36 -34.36
N THR A 266 5.91 -18.73 -35.53
CA THR A 266 6.53 -17.40 -35.69
C THR A 266 5.48 -16.47 -36.28
N VAL A 267 5.15 -15.40 -35.56
CA VAL A 267 4.07 -14.47 -35.90
C VAL A 267 4.63 -13.05 -35.90
N ASN A 268 4.42 -12.32 -36.99
CA ASN A 268 4.78 -10.90 -37.07
C ASN A 268 3.55 -10.05 -36.74
N LEU A 269 3.72 -9.04 -35.88
CA LEU A 269 2.70 -8.07 -35.55
C LEU A 269 2.94 -6.79 -36.36
N PRO A 270 2.01 -6.37 -37.23
CA PRO A 270 2.13 -5.14 -37.99
C PRO A 270 2.27 -3.90 -37.09
N THR A 271 2.97 -2.88 -37.58
CA THR A 271 3.02 -1.56 -36.93
C THR A 271 1.62 -1.02 -36.67
N GLY A 272 1.36 -0.55 -35.45
CA GLY A 272 0.05 -0.01 -35.05
C GLY A 272 -1.00 -1.06 -34.68
N SER A 273 -0.71 -2.37 -34.80
CA SER A 273 -1.64 -3.44 -34.40
C SER A 273 -1.53 -3.83 -32.92
N PHE A 274 -0.53 -3.30 -32.20
CA PHE A 274 -0.24 -3.61 -30.81
C PHE A 274 0.18 -2.37 -30.02
N ALA A 275 0.09 -2.46 -28.70
CA ALA A 275 0.54 -1.50 -27.71
C ALA A 275 1.49 -2.19 -26.73
N LEU A 276 2.40 -1.43 -26.13
CA LEU A 276 3.40 -1.98 -25.21
C LEU A 276 2.81 -2.14 -23.81
N TRP A 277 3.23 -3.19 -23.12
CA TRP A 277 3.02 -3.34 -21.69
C TRP A 277 3.98 -2.42 -20.92
N GLY A 278 3.51 -1.78 -19.85
CA GLY A 278 4.31 -0.89 -19.00
C GLY A 278 3.66 -0.62 -17.65
N LEU A 279 4.30 0.22 -16.84
CA LEU A 279 3.92 0.45 -15.43
C LEU A 279 2.49 1.01 -15.25
N ASP A 280 2.09 1.92 -16.14
CA ASP A 280 0.79 2.60 -16.09
C ASP A 280 -0.10 2.25 -17.31
N GLN A 281 0.43 1.45 -18.22
CA GLN A 281 -0.26 0.96 -19.43
C GLN A 281 0.02 -0.54 -19.60
N PRO A 282 -0.53 -1.40 -18.72
CA PRO A 282 -0.31 -2.85 -18.75
C PRO A 282 -1.13 -3.51 -19.86
N ASN A 283 -0.82 -3.19 -21.12
CA ASN A 283 -1.50 -3.77 -22.29
C ASN A 283 -1.18 -5.27 -22.38
N LEU A 284 -2.22 -6.09 -22.24
CA LEU A 284 -2.13 -7.55 -22.22
C LEU A 284 -2.81 -8.16 -23.45
N TYR A 285 -2.24 -9.28 -23.89
CA TYR A 285 -2.70 -10.07 -25.02
C TYR A 285 -2.79 -11.53 -24.61
N THR A 286 -3.52 -12.33 -25.39
CA THR A 286 -3.64 -13.77 -25.18
C THR A 286 -3.26 -14.50 -26.47
N PHE A 287 -2.39 -15.52 -26.36
CA PHE A 287 -2.12 -16.48 -27.42
C PHE A 287 -2.87 -17.78 -27.12
N THR A 288 -3.92 -18.06 -27.90
CA THR A 288 -4.68 -19.31 -27.80
C THR A 288 -4.19 -20.30 -28.83
N THR A 289 -3.60 -21.41 -28.41
CA THR A 289 -3.24 -22.54 -29.27
C THR A 289 -4.25 -23.68 -29.16
N THR A 290 -4.62 -24.26 -30.28
CA THR A 290 -5.49 -25.43 -30.38
C THR A 290 -4.75 -26.59 -31.03
N ALA A 291 -4.73 -27.75 -30.37
CA ALA A 291 -4.21 -29.00 -30.89
C ALA A 291 -5.34 -29.85 -31.51
N LYS A 292 -5.16 -30.23 -32.78
CA LYS A 292 -6.13 -31.02 -33.55
C LYS A 292 -5.52 -32.32 -34.06
N VAL A 293 -6.26 -33.42 -33.97
CA VAL A 293 -5.90 -34.72 -34.57
C VAL A 293 -7.01 -35.11 -35.53
N GLY A 294 -6.67 -35.35 -36.81
CA GLY A 294 -7.66 -35.65 -37.85
C GLY A 294 -8.70 -34.53 -38.05
N GLY A 295 -8.33 -33.28 -37.75
CA GLY A 295 -9.24 -32.12 -37.80
C GLY A 295 -10.07 -31.87 -36.54
N THR A 296 -10.17 -32.84 -35.63
CA THR A 296 -10.90 -32.71 -34.36
C THR A 296 -10.04 -32.05 -33.29
N VAL A 297 -10.60 -31.06 -32.58
CA VAL A 297 -9.94 -30.42 -31.42
C VAL A 297 -9.79 -31.43 -30.29
N ARG A 298 -8.57 -31.56 -29.77
CA ARG A 298 -8.24 -32.45 -28.64
C ARG A 298 -7.91 -31.68 -27.38
N HIS A 299 -7.27 -30.51 -27.53
CA HIS A 299 -6.91 -29.65 -26.42
C HIS A 299 -6.71 -28.22 -26.93
N ALA A 300 -7.01 -27.21 -26.11
CA ALA A 300 -6.66 -25.83 -26.41
C ALA A 300 -6.21 -25.10 -25.15
N LEU A 301 -5.12 -24.34 -25.26
CA LEU A 301 -4.50 -23.60 -24.16
C LEU A 301 -4.35 -22.13 -24.56
N ALA A 302 -4.63 -21.23 -23.63
CA ALA A 302 -4.48 -19.80 -23.77
C ALA A 302 -3.52 -19.27 -22.69
N ASP A 303 -2.46 -18.59 -23.12
CA ASP A 303 -1.58 -17.85 -22.20
C ASP A 303 -1.61 -16.37 -22.49
N ARG A 304 -1.65 -15.60 -21.42
CA ARG A 304 -1.52 -14.16 -21.41
C ARG A 304 -0.05 -13.78 -21.54
N PHE A 305 0.21 -12.70 -22.27
CA PHE A 305 1.54 -12.12 -22.41
C PHE A 305 1.44 -10.60 -22.62
N GLY A 306 2.57 -9.90 -22.47
CA GLY A 306 2.68 -8.46 -22.76
C GLY A 306 3.89 -8.18 -23.63
N LEU A 307 3.77 -7.21 -24.55
CA LEU A 307 4.89 -6.78 -25.40
C LEU A 307 5.68 -5.69 -24.70
N ARG A 308 6.93 -5.96 -24.32
CA ARG A 308 7.82 -4.97 -23.71
C ARG A 308 9.29 -5.25 -24.01
N THR A 309 10.14 -4.26 -23.78
CA THR A 309 11.59 -4.47 -23.65
C THR A 309 12.05 -4.14 -22.24
N VAL A 310 12.90 -4.99 -21.67
CA VAL A 310 13.64 -4.71 -20.44
C VAL A 310 15.11 -4.91 -20.74
N GLN A 311 15.92 -3.88 -20.49
CA GLN A 311 17.33 -3.88 -20.88
C GLN A 311 18.18 -3.29 -19.78
N VAL A 312 19.32 -3.91 -19.53
CA VAL A 312 20.43 -3.31 -18.79
C VAL A 312 21.35 -2.62 -19.80
N GLN A 313 21.51 -1.31 -19.67
CA GLN A 313 22.43 -0.54 -20.51
C GLN A 313 23.39 0.26 -19.62
N GLY A 314 24.62 -0.24 -19.50
CA GLY A 314 25.56 0.25 -18.49
C GLY A 314 24.95 0.06 -17.10
N THR A 315 24.80 1.14 -16.35
CA THR A 315 24.24 1.13 -15.00
C THR A 315 22.73 1.43 -14.94
N SER A 316 22.09 1.61 -16.09
CA SER A 316 20.66 1.93 -16.20
C SER A 316 19.81 0.69 -16.47
N LEU A 317 18.63 0.64 -15.86
CA LEU A 317 17.53 -0.23 -16.24
C LEU A 317 16.60 0.54 -17.19
N LEU A 318 16.35 0.01 -18.37
CA LEU A 318 15.44 0.59 -19.35
C LEU A 318 14.20 -0.28 -19.47
N LEU A 319 13.02 0.36 -19.42
CA LEU A 319 11.73 -0.24 -19.77
C LEU A 319 11.23 0.43 -21.06
N ASN A 320 11.00 -0.34 -22.11
CA ASN A 320 10.55 0.17 -23.42
C ASN A 320 11.47 1.27 -24.00
N GLY A 321 12.78 1.16 -23.74
CA GLY A 321 13.79 2.14 -24.17
C GLY A 321 13.94 3.37 -23.28
N GLU A 322 13.12 3.50 -22.24
CA GLU A 322 13.18 4.63 -21.29
C GLU A 322 13.88 4.22 -19.99
N PRO A 323 14.89 4.98 -19.51
CA PRO A 323 15.52 4.72 -18.22
C PRO A 323 14.54 4.94 -17.06
N VAL A 324 14.50 4.00 -16.12
CA VAL A 324 13.63 4.04 -14.96
C VAL A 324 14.40 3.82 -13.66
N ARG A 325 13.98 4.50 -12.58
CA ARG A 325 14.45 4.25 -11.21
C ARG A 325 13.23 4.00 -10.33
N LEU A 326 13.08 2.79 -9.83
CA LEU A 326 11.81 2.28 -9.30
C LEU A 326 11.95 1.80 -7.86
N ASN A 327 10.97 2.12 -7.03
CA ASN A 327 10.91 1.62 -5.66
C ASN A 327 9.84 0.56 -5.49
N GLY A 328 9.89 -0.17 -4.39
CA GLY A 328 8.88 -1.17 -4.04
C GLY A 328 9.01 -1.67 -2.61
N TYR A 329 8.45 -2.86 -2.39
CA TYR A 329 8.42 -3.51 -1.10
C TYR A 329 8.64 -5.01 -1.24
N ASN A 330 9.22 -5.62 -0.22
CA ASN A 330 9.10 -7.05 -0.02
C ASN A 330 7.78 -7.32 0.71
N ARG A 331 7.06 -8.37 0.31
CA ARG A 331 5.83 -8.83 0.96
C ARG A 331 6.03 -10.28 1.42
N VAL A 332 5.54 -10.63 2.61
CA VAL A 332 5.52 -11.99 3.16
C VAL A 332 4.11 -12.57 3.06
N GLY A 333 3.97 -13.80 2.55
CA GLY A 333 2.68 -14.49 2.40
C GLY A 333 2.19 -15.00 3.75
N ASP A 334 1.56 -14.11 4.52
CA ASP A 334 1.13 -14.37 5.89
C ASP A 334 -0.10 -13.54 6.26
N ASP A 335 -1.09 -14.19 6.88
CA ASP A 335 -2.27 -13.56 7.46
C ASP A 335 -2.78 -14.40 8.64
N ARG A 336 -3.22 -13.75 9.73
CA ARG A 336 -3.68 -14.45 10.94
C ARG A 336 -4.99 -15.24 10.76
N VAL A 337 -5.77 -14.96 9.72
CA VAL A 337 -7.06 -15.59 9.44
C VAL A 337 -6.91 -16.78 8.51
N VAL A 338 -6.05 -16.66 7.49
CA VAL A 338 -5.93 -17.65 6.39
C VAL A 338 -4.53 -18.27 6.24
N GLY A 339 -3.57 -17.90 7.09
CA GLY A 339 -2.19 -18.38 7.01
C GLY A 339 -1.48 -17.91 5.75
N ALA A 340 -0.86 -18.84 5.04
CA ALA A 340 -0.16 -18.61 3.77
C ALA A 340 -0.97 -19.07 2.54
N THR A 341 -2.31 -19.19 2.68
CA THR A 341 -3.20 -19.62 1.59
C THR A 341 -3.34 -18.56 0.47
N GLU A 342 -3.18 -17.28 0.82
CA GLU A 342 -3.22 -16.14 -0.12
C GLU A 342 -4.49 -16.08 -1.01
N PRO A 343 -5.70 -16.00 -0.43
CA PRO A 343 -6.92 -15.84 -1.22
C PRO A 343 -6.90 -14.57 -2.08
N THR A 344 -7.63 -14.57 -3.20
CA THR A 344 -7.66 -13.49 -4.20
C THR A 344 -7.81 -12.10 -3.60
N TYR A 345 -8.78 -11.88 -2.71
CA TYR A 345 -8.98 -10.57 -2.06
C TYR A 345 -7.73 -10.07 -1.32
N LEU A 346 -6.94 -10.97 -0.72
CA LEU A 346 -5.75 -10.62 0.06
C LEU A 346 -4.60 -10.20 -0.86
N ILE A 347 -4.34 -10.99 -1.91
CA ILE A 347 -3.34 -10.66 -2.94
C ILE A 347 -3.67 -9.31 -3.58
N ARG A 348 -4.91 -9.14 -4.04
CA ARG A 348 -5.34 -7.90 -4.71
C ARG A 348 -5.24 -6.69 -3.79
N ARG A 349 -5.75 -6.79 -2.56
CA ARG A 349 -5.66 -5.72 -1.55
C ARG A 349 -4.22 -5.29 -1.30
N ASP A 350 -3.32 -6.26 -1.09
CA ASP A 350 -1.93 -5.97 -0.77
C ASP A 350 -1.21 -5.34 -1.97
N LEU A 351 -1.37 -5.89 -3.18
CA LEU A 351 -0.75 -5.34 -4.39
C LEU A 351 -1.31 -3.96 -4.78
N ASP A 352 -2.61 -3.73 -4.62
CA ASP A 352 -3.23 -2.42 -4.85
C ASP A 352 -2.65 -1.35 -3.94
N ARG A 353 -2.50 -1.66 -2.65
CA ARG A 353 -1.91 -0.75 -1.65
C ARG A 353 -0.41 -0.58 -1.85
N MET A 354 0.31 -1.63 -2.25
CA MET A 354 1.72 -1.49 -2.67
C MET A 354 1.82 -0.52 -3.85
N LYS A 355 1.00 -0.69 -4.90
CA LYS A 355 0.97 0.20 -6.05
C LYS A 355 0.60 1.64 -5.66
N ALA A 356 -0.46 1.83 -4.86
CA ALA A 356 -0.88 3.14 -4.36
C ALA A 356 0.17 3.81 -3.45
N SER A 357 1.07 3.04 -2.84
CA SER A 357 2.21 3.57 -2.08
C SER A 357 3.50 3.68 -2.89
N GLY A 358 3.40 3.72 -4.23
CA GLY A 358 4.51 3.99 -5.13
C GLY A 358 5.34 2.76 -5.53
N ALA A 359 4.89 1.55 -5.24
CA ALA A 359 5.58 0.34 -5.71
C ALA A 359 5.47 0.21 -7.23
N ALA A 360 6.61 0.04 -7.89
CA ALA A 360 6.71 -0.21 -9.33
C ALA A 360 7.66 -1.37 -9.66
N MET A 361 8.65 -1.64 -8.81
CA MET A 361 9.54 -2.80 -8.93
C MET A 361 9.78 -3.41 -7.55
N SER A 362 9.46 -4.69 -7.40
CA SER A 362 9.53 -5.39 -6.12
C SER A 362 10.15 -6.76 -6.28
N ARG A 363 10.91 -7.16 -5.26
CA ARG A 363 11.22 -8.56 -4.99
C ARG A 363 10.32 -9.01 -3.86
N ILE A 364 9.49 -10.02 -4.09
CA ILE A 364 8.59 -10.54 -3.07
C ILE A 364 9.28 -11.73 -2.40
N HIS A 365 9.09 -11.91 -1.09
CA HIS A 365 9.89 -12.85 -0.29
C HIS A 365 9.86 -14.29 -0.83
N HIS A 366 10.81 -15.06 -0.32
CA HIS A 366 11.76 -15.85 -1.08
C HIS A 366 11.23 -17.19 -1.60
N VAL A 367 10.13 -17.18 -2.36
CA VAL A 367 9.46 -18.38 -2.87
C VAL A 367 8.86 -18.12 -4.25
N ALA A 368 8.55 -19.19 -4.99
CA ALA A 368 7.72 -19.09 -6.18
C ALA A 368 6.33 -18.53 -5.79
N GLN A 369 5.91 -17.45 -6.44
CA GLN A 369 4.69 -16.74 -6.03
C GLN A 369 3.43 -17.53 -6.41
N ALA A 370 2.28 -17.15 -5.87
CA ALA A 370 1.00 -17.68 -6.34
C ALA A 370 0.74 -17.18 -7.78
N PRO A 371 0.21 -18.01 -8.70
CA PRO A 371 -0.12 -17.57 -10.05
C PRO A 371 -1.02 -16.32 -10.08
N GLU A 372 -2.04 -16.24 -9.20
CA GLU A 372 -2.92 -15.06 -9.07
C GLU A 372 -2.12 -13.78 -8.74
N LEU A 373 -1.03 -13.88 -7.98
CA LEU A 373 -0.19 -12.72 -7.67
C LEU A 373 0.50 -12.19 -8.93
N LEU A 374 1.03 -13.08 -9.76
CA LEU A 374 1.73 -12.72 -11.00
C LEU A 374 0.75 -12.23 -12.07
N ASP A 375 -0.40 -12.90 -12.20
CA ASP A 375 -1.51 -12.47 -13.05
C ASP A 375 -1.94 -11.05 -12.70
N TYR A 376 -2.08 -10.76 -11.41
CA TYR A 376 -2.46 -9.42 -10.96
C TYR A 376 -1.32 -8.41 -11.13
N ALA A 377 -0.06 -8.81 -10.91
CA ALA A 377 1.10 -7.95 -11.17
C ALA A 377 1.20 -7.56 -12.66
N ASP A 378 0.88 -8.49 -13.57
CA ASP A 378 0.77 -8.23 -15.01
C ASP A 378 -0.30 -7.18 -15.29
N GLU A 379 -1.48 -7.31 -14.68
CA GLU A 379 -2.59 -6.38 -14.85
C GLU A 379 -2.32 -5.00 -14.28
N LYS A 380 -1.47 -4.89 -13.25
CA LYS A 380 -1.22 -3.62 -12.52
C LYS A 380 0.09 -2.96 -12.87
N GLY A 381 0.85 -3.52 -13.82
CA GLY A 381 2.12 -2.96 -14.24
C GLY A 381 3.14 -2.90 -13.10
N LEU A 382 3.34 -4.02 -12.41
CA LEU A 382 4.35 -4.18 -11.36
C LEU A 382 5.50 -5.04 -11.91
N LEU A 383 6.74 -4.57 -11.80
CA LEU A 383 7.91 -5.39 -12.14
C LEU A 383 8.26 -6.29 -10.95
N ILE A 384 8.36 -7.60 -11.20
CA ILE A 384 8.62 -8.62 -10.19
C ILE A 384 9.97 -9.29 -10.45
N ILE A 385 10.73 -9.48 -9.38
CA ILE A 385 11.88 -10.39 -9.32
C ILE A 385 11.43 -11.62 -8.54
N GLU A 386 11.27 -12.75 -9.24
CA GLU A 386 10.88 -14.02 -8.61
C GLU A 386 12.09 -14.78 -8.07
N GLU A 387 11.88 -15.64 -7.07
CA GLU A 387 12.97 -16.27 -6.34
C GLU A 387 12.61 -17.66 -5.80
N ILE A 388 13.58 -18.59 -5.83
CA ILE A 388 13.46 -19.91 -5.19
C ILE A 388 13.86 -19.88 -3.69
N PRO A 389 13.36 -20.78 -2.83
CA PRO A 389 13.59 -20.77 -1.38
C PRO A 389 14.96 -21.32 -0.94
N VAL A 390 16.04 -20.81 -1.54
CA VAL A 390 17.42 -21.08 -1.16
C VAL A 390 17.94 -19.89 -0.34
N TRP A 391 17.97 -20.05 0.98
CA TRP A 391 18.19 -18.93 1.91
C TRP A 391 19.25 -19.21 2.99
N GLY A 392 20.13 -18.24 3.22
CA GLY A 392 20.98 -18.16 4.40
C GLY A 392 22.23 -19.04 4.39
N SER A 393 23.01 -18.99 5.49
CA SER A 393 24.29 -19.70 5.62
C SER A 393 24.20 -21.23 5.71
N GLY A 394 23.01 -21.77 5.97
CA GLY A 394 22.73 -23.21 5.99
C GLY A 394 22.14 -23.76 4.69
N ALA A 395 22.07 -22.94 3.63
CA ALA A 395 21.52 -23.34 2.35
C ALA A 395 22.28 -24.50 1.70
N ASN A 396 21.55 -25.34 0.95
CA ASN A 396 22.16 -26.35 0.10
C ASN A 396 22.75 -25.68 -1.15
N LEU A 397 24.08 -25.55 -1.20
CA LEU A 397 24.82 -24.93 -2.31
C LEU A 397 25.24 -25.93 -3.39
N ASN A 398 24.50 -27.03 -3.55
CA ASN A 398 24.67 -27.94 -4.68
C ASN A 398 23.80 -27.48 -5.87
N PRO A 399 24.39 -26.96 -6.97
CA PRO A 399 23.63 -26.46 -8.12
C PRO A 399 22.95 -27.58 -8.93
N THR A 400 23.22 -28.84 -8.61
CA THR A 400 22.60 -30.03 -9.22
C THR A 400 21.62 -30.74 -8.29
N ASP A 401 21.34 -30.18 -7.11
CA ASP A 401 20.38 -30.77 -6.19
C ASP A 401 18.99 -30.88 -6.85
N PRO A 402 18.39 -32.08 -6.93
CA PRO A 402 17.14 -32.27 -7.64
C PRO A 402 15.97 -31.44 -7.10
N VAL A 403 15.94 -31.11 -5.80
CA VAL A 403 14.88 -30.29 -5.21
C VAL A 403 15.07 -28.83 -5.61
N THR A 404 16.30 -28.32 -5.51
CA THR A 404 16.62 -26.94 -5.91
C THR A 404 16.40 -26.72 -7.41
N VAL A 405 16.95 -27.61 -8.25
CA VAL A 405 16.79 -27.55 -9.72
C VAL A 405 15.33 -27.74 -10.12
N GLY A 406 14.61 -28.64 -9.44
CA GLY A 406 13.17 -28.84 -9.64
C GLY A 406 12.38 -27.58 -9.37
N GLN A 407 12.56 -26.94 -8.22
CA GLN A 407 11.85 -25.70 -7.87
C GLN A 407 12.15 -24.55 -8.83
N LEU A 408 13.41 -24.39 -9.27
CA LEU A 408 13.78 -23.39 -10.27
C LEU A 408 13.14 -23.68 -11.63
N THR A 409 13.16 -24.94 -12.05
CA THR A 409 12.57 -25.39 -13.31
C THR A 409 11.06 -25.19 -13.32
N ASP A 410 10.38 -25.56 -12.24
CA ASP A 410 8.93 -25.45 -12.10
C ASP A 410 8.48 -23.99 -12.08
N MET A 411 9.17 -23.13 -11.32
CA MET A 411 8.90 -21.68 -11.28
C MET A 411 9.07 -21.07 -12.68
N ILE A 412 10.24 -21.21 -13.30
CA ILE A 412 10.51 -20.58 -14.60
C ILE A 412 9.54 -21.08 -15.68
N ARG A 413 9.29 -22.39 -15.77
CA ARG A 413 8.41 -22.95 -16.81
C ARG A 413 6.94 -22.57 -16.62
N ARG A 414 6.50 -22.34 -15.40
CA ARG A 414 5.14 -21.89 -15.10
C ARG A 414 5.00 -20.39 -15.40
N ASP A 415 6.01 -19.60 -15.04
CA ASP A 415 5.85 -18.16 -14.86
C ASP A 415 6.47 -17.29 -15.98
N TYR A 416 7.24 -17.87 -16.91
CA TYR A 416 7.90 -17.19 -18.02
C TYR A 416 7.01 -16.46 -19.06
N ASN A 417 5.68 -16.53 -18.97
CA ASN A 417 4.79 -15.78 -19.87
C ASN A 417 4.36 -14.45 -19.23
N HIS A 418 4.55 -14.28 -17.91
CA HIS A 418 4.22 -13.06 -17.20
C HIS A 418 5.14 -11.90 -17.64
N PRO A 419 4.60 -10.83 -18.26
CA PRO A 419 5.37 -9.62 -18.54
C PRO A 419 5.83 -8.92 -17.26
N SER A 420 5.17 -9.08 -16.12
CA SER A 420 5.62 -8.51 -14.84
C SER A 420 6.99 -9.06 -14.40
N VAL A 421 7.28 -10.33 -14.67
CA VAL A 421 8.54 -10.97 -14.24
C VAL A 421 9.71 -10.51 -15.11
N ILE A 422 10.60 -9.70 -14.54
CA ILE A 422 11.75 -9.13 -15.26
C ILE A 422 13.06 -9.88 -15.00
N ALA A 423 13.15 -10.60 -13.89
CA ALA A 423 14.35 -11.31 -13.49
C ALA A 423 14.08 -12.53 -12.62
N TRP A 424 14.98 -13.51 -12.71
CA TRP A 424 15.02 -14.70 -11.87
C TRP A 424 16.13 -14.58 -10.82
N SER A 425 15.78 -14.72 -9.55
CA SER A 425 16.72 -14.80 -8.43
C SER A 425 16.94 -16.24 -7.99
N VAL A 426 18.20 -16.66 -7.90
CA VAL A 426 18.56 -18.07 -7.64
C VAL A 426 18.87 -18.38 -6.18
N ALA A 427 18.98 -17.35 -5.33
CA ALA A 427 19.20 -17.50 -3.88
C ALA A 427 19.14 -16.14 -3.15
N ASN A 428 18.97 -16.21 -1.81
CA ASN A 428 19.06 -15.07 -0.91
C ASN A 428 20.05 -15.30 0.24
N GLU A 429 20.92 -14.33 0.48
CA GLU A 429 21.77 -14.28 1.70
C GLU A 429 22.59 -15.56 1.96
N ILE A 430 22.95 -16.25 0.87
CA ILE A 430 23.89 -17.37 0.93
C ILE A 430 25.31 -16.86 1.16
N GLN A 431 26.24 -17.77 1.41
CA GLN A 431 27.67 -17.45 1.53
C GLN A 431 28.30 -17.12 0.15
N GLY A 432 27.84 -16.06 -0.51
CA GLY A 432 28.23 -15.68 -1.87
C GLY A 432 29.71 -15.33 -2.05
N ALA A 433 30.41 -15.00 -0.95
CA ALA A 433 31.86 -14.77 -0.94
C ALA A 433 32.70 -16.07 -0.77
N SER A 434 32.05 -17.22 -0.54
CA SER A 434 32.74 -18.51 -0.49
C SER A 434 32.93 -19.11 -1.88
N ALA A 435 33.90 -20.01 -2.04
CA ALA A 435 34.09 -20.73 -3.30
C ALA A 435 32.84 -21.53 -3.71
N ALA A 436 32.16 -22.18 -2.74
CA ALA A 436 30.93 -22.93 -2.98
C ALA A 436 29.78 -22.02 -3.41
N GLY A 437 29.61 -20.87 -2.76
CA GLY A 437 28.57 -19.89 -3.13
C GLY A 437 28.78 -19.32 -4.53
N ARG A 438 30.03 -18.98 -4.89
CA ARG A 438 30.38 -18.52 -6.25
C ARG A 438 30.09 -19.60 -7.30
N ALA A 439 30.51 -20.84 -7.06
CA ALA A 439 30.25 -21.95 -7.98
C ALA A 439 28.75 -22.22 -8.14
N TYR A 440 28.00 -22.27 -7.03
CA TYR A 440 26.55 -22.45 -7.04
C TYR A 440 25.85 -21.40 -7.92
N VAL A 441 26.10 -20.09 -7.68
CA VAL A 441 25.44 -19.01 -8.43
C VAL A 441 25.80 -19.05 -9.91
N HIS A 442 27.08 -19.28 -10.23
CA HIS A 442 27.52 -19.42 -11.61
C HIS A 442 26.78 -20.56 -12.33
N ASP A 443 26.86 -21.77 -11.78
CA ASP A 443 26.38 -22.99 -12.44
C ASP A 443 24.86 -23.03 -12.55
N ILE A 444 24.13 -22.57 -11.52
CA ILE A 444 22.67 -22.57 -11.56
C ILE A 444 22.11 -21.50 -12.52
N ILE A 445 22.76 -20.34 -12.64
CA ILE A 445 22.40 -19.32 -13.63
C ILE A 445 22.70 -19.83 -15.04
N ASP A 446 23.86 -20.47 -15.25
CA ASP A 446 24.22 -21.04 -16.55
C ASP A 446 23.22 -22.13 -16.98
N TYR A 447 22.85 -23.03 -16.06
CA TYR A 447 21.81 -24.03 -16.29
C TYR A 447 20.48 -23.39 -16.68
N ALA A 448 19.98 -22.43 -15.89
CA ALA A 448 18.68 -21.82 -16.15
C ALA A 448 18.66 -21.03 -17.46
N ARG A 449 19.72 -20.27 -17.75
CA ARG A 449 19.83 -19.48 -18.98
C ARG A 449 19.95 -20.35 -20.23
N SER A 450 20.69 -21.45 -20.16
CA SER A 450 20.93 -22.34 -21.31
C SER A 450 19.80 -23.33 -21.58
N THR A 451 19.01 -23.69 -20.56
CA THR A 451 18.02 -24.76 -20.66
C THR A 451 16.57 -24.34 -20.39
N LEU A 452 16.33 -23.24 -19.68
CA LEU A 452 14.98 -22.83 -19.25
C LEU A 452 14.52 -21.52 -19.89
N ASP A 453 15.23 -20.43 -19.69
CA ASP A 453 14.83 -19.10 -20.20
C ASP A 453 16.04 -18.18 -20.45
N SER A 454 16.28 -17.83 -21.70
CA SER A 454 17.33 -16.88 -22.11
C SER A 454 16.82 -15.45 -22.32
N THR A 455 15.55 -15.16 -22.01
CA THR A 455 14.88 -13.90 -22.36
C THR A 455 14.78 -12.91 -21.19
N ARG A 456 15.12 -13.35 -19.97
CA ARG A 456 15.08 -12.57 -18.73
C ARG A 456 16.46 -12.37 -18.13
N LEU A 457 16.53 -11.40 -17.21
CA LEU A 457 17.71 -11.14 -16.40
C LEU A 457 17.82 -12.18 -15.27
N TYR A 458 19.03 -12.40 -14.77
CA TYR A 458 19.35 -13.30 -13.69
C TYR A 458 20.10 -12.56 -12.58
N THR A 459 19.76 -12.89 -11.33
CA THR A 459 20.40 -12.35 -10.15
C THR A 459 20.45 -13.35 -9.00
N TYR A 460 21.12 -12.98 -7.92
CA TYR A 460 20.88 -13.50 -6.57
C TYR A 460 21.09 -12.35 -5.60
N VAL A 461 20.65 -12.52 -4.36
CA VAL A 461 20.68 -11.45 -3.37
C VAL A 461 21.79 -11.65 -2.34
N SER A 462 22.65 -10.64 -2.22
CA SER A 462 23.79 -10.65 -1.28
C SER A 462 23.53 -9.75 -0.06
N ASN A 463 23.80 -10.26 1.14
CA ASN A 463 24.01 -9.46 2.36
C ASN A 463 25.46 -9.50 2.86
N SER A 464 26.35 -10.18 2.13
CA SER A 464 27.75 -10.39 2.52
C SER A 464 28.74 -9.61 1.66
N PHE A 465 28.26 -8.74 0.77
CA PHE A 465 29.11 -7.99 -0.17
C PHE A 465 30.22 -7.18 0.52
N GLY A 466 30.01 -6.74 1.76
CA GLY A 466 31.01 -5.97 2.52
C GLY A 466 32.30 -6.72 2.86
N SER A 467 32.34 -8.06 2.71
CA SER A 467 33.58 -8.84 2.88
C SER A 467 34.40 -8.96 1.59
N ALA A 468 33.90 -8.49 0.45
CA ALA A 468 34.57 -8.60 -0.83
C ALA A 468 35.62 -7.50 -1.00
N ALA A 469 36.88 -7.87 -1.29
CA ALA A 469 37.93 -6.90 -1.58
C ALA A 469 37.92 -6.48 -3.06
N THR A 470 37.59 -7.42 -3.94
CA THR A 470 37.48 -7.25 -5.39
C THR A 470 36.19 -7.85 -5.91
N GLY A 471 35.73 -7.43 -7.09
CA GLY A 471 34.50 -7.97 -7.68
C GLY A 471 34.52 -9.48 -7.93
N ALA A 472 35.71 -10.09 -8.01
CA ALA A 472 35.89 -11.54 -8.18
C ALA A 472 35.65 -12.35 -6.89
N ASP A 473 35.70 -11.70 -5.73
CA ASP A 473 35.56 -12.36 -4.43
C ASP A 473 34.12 -12.72 -4.09
N GLU A 474 33.15 -12.27 -4.90
CA GLU A 474 31.73 -12.29 -4.58
C GLU A 474 30.92 -12.74 -5.81
N ALA A 475 29.86 -13.51 -5.62
CA ALA A 475 29.14 -14.16 -6.71
C ALA A 475 28.31 -13.17 -7.58
N LEU A 476 28.12 -11.91 -7.16
CA LEU A 476 27.40 -10.86 -7.87
C LEU A 476 28.06 -10.56 -9.21
N GLN A 477 29.31 -10.98 -9.42
CA GLN A 477 29.95 -10.93 -10.73
C GLN A 477 29.16 -11.67 -11.81
N TYR A 478 28.46 -12.77 -11.47
CA TYR A 478 27.73 -13.63 -12.41
C TYR A 478 26.31 -13.16 -12.74
N THR A 479 25.81 -12.11 -12.07
CA THR A 479 24.45 -11.60 -12.26
C THR A 479 24.37 -10.52 -13.34
N ASP A 480 23.20 -10.32 -13.95
CA ASP A 480 23.01 -9.23 -14.92
C ASP A 480 22.90 -7.85 -14.23
N PHE A 481 22.44 -7.84 -12.97
CA PHE A 481 22.43 -6.68 -12.08
C PHE A 481 22.63 -7.14 -10.64
N ALA A 482 23.19 -6.28 -9.79
CA ALA A 482 23.48 -6.64 -8.41
C ALA A 482 22.26 -6.37 -7.51
N CYS A 483 21.78 -7.40 -6.82
CA CYS A 483 20.77 -7.29 -5.77
C CYS A 483 21.44 -7.37 -4.40
N ILE A 484 21.16 -6.39 -3.54
CA ILE A 484 21.78 -6.32 -2.21
C ILE A 484 20.79 -6.01 -1.10
N ASN A 485 20.94 -6.73 0.01
CA ASN A 485 20.25 -6.48 1.27
C ASN A 485 21.14 -5.69 2.21
N MET A 486 20.64 -4.59 2.76
CA MET A 486 21.41 -3.76 3.68
C MET A 486 20.55 -3.23 4.82
N TYR A 487 21.06 -3.38 6.04
CA TYR A 487 20.39 -2.91 7.25
C TYR A 487 21.28 -1.95 8.07
N GLY A 488 22.26 -1.37 7.39
CA GLY A 488 23.24 -0.43 7.91
C GLY A 488 24.18 0.02 6.79
N GLY A 489 24.87 1.14 6.99
CA GLY A 489 25.84 1.65 6.01
C GLY A 489 25.25 1.95 4.63
N PHE A 490 23.97 2.35 4.55
CA PHE A 490 23.18 2.38 3.30
C PHE A 490 23.89 3.00 2.10
N GLY A 491 24.25 4.29 2.17
CA GLY A 491 24.95 4.97 1.07
C GLY A 491 26.33 4.40 0.79
N SER A 492 27.16 4.19 1.81
CA SER A 492 28.53 3.69 1.66
C SER A 492 28.61 2.23 1.20
N GLY A 493 27.64 1.40 1.60
CA GLY A 493 27.51 0.02 1.18
C GLY A 493 27.12 -0.08 -0.29
N ALA A 494 26.14 0.74 -0.72
CA ALA A 494 25.83 0.87 -2.14
C ALA A 494 27.06 1.34 -2.94
N ASP A 495 27.76 2.38 -2.47
CA ASP A 495 28.97 2.90 -3.13
C ASP A 495 30.07 1.83 -3.23
N HIS A 496 30.24 1.03 -2.18
CA HIS A 496 31.19 -0.07 -2.17
C HIS A 496 30.86 -1.11 -3.25
N VAL A 497 29.60 -1.54 -3.37
CA VAL A 497 29.17 -2.48 -4.43
C VAL A 497 29.37 -1.87 -5.81
N HIS A 498 29.11 -0.57 -5.98
CA HIS A 498 29.39 0.12 -7.24
C HIS A 498 30.88 0.15 -7.57
N ASN A 499 31.75 0.36 -6.58
CA ASN A 499 33.21 0.30 -6.78
C ASN A 499 33.68 -1.10 -7.18
N LEU A 500 33.05 -2.16 -6.67
CA LEU A 500 33.31 -3.54 -7.11
C LEU A 500 32.81 -3.80 -8.54
N TYR A 501 31.68 -3.19 -8.92
CA TYR A 501 31.01 -3.41 -10.21
C TYR A 501 30.59 -2.08 -10.89
N PRO A 502 31.54 -1.26 -11.40
CA PRO A 502 31.27 0.11 -11.85
C PRO A 502 30.33 0.22 -13.06
N ASN A 503 30.19 -0.87 -13.84
CA ASN A 503 29.35 -0.91 -15.03
C ASN A 503 28.06 -1.72 -14.83
N LYS A 504 27.72 -2.08 -13.58
CA LYS A 504 26.56 -2.91 -13.27
C LYS A 504 25.49 -2.09 -12.55
N PRO A 505 24.20 -2.20 -12.93
CA PRO A 505 23.11 -1.63 -12.15
C PRO A 505 23.01 -2.29 -10.78
N ILE A 506 22.62 -1.53 -9.76
CA ILE A 506 22.41 -2.04 -8.41
C ILE A 506 20.97 -1.79 -7.98
N PHE A 507 20.31 -2.84 -7.51
CA PHE A 507 19.02 -2.78 -6.86
C PHE A 507 19.19 -3.10 -5.38
N VAL A 508 18.77 -2.19 -4.51
CA VAL A 508 18.71 -2.47 -3.07
C VAL A 508 17.45 -3.29 -2.82
N SER A 509 17.57 -4.61 -2.83
CA SER A 509 16.45 -5.54 -2.73
C SER A 509 15.80 -5.55 -1.35
N GLU A 510 16.55 -5.21 -0.30
CA GLU A 510 16.02 -5.03 1.04
C GLU A 510 16.74 -3.88 1.74
N TYR A 511 15.98 -2.97 2.32
CA TYR A 511 16.49 -2.04 3.32
C TYR A 511 15.48 -1.74 4.41
N SER A 512 16.00 -1.59 5.62
CA SER A 512 15.33 -0.91 6.72
C SER A 512 16.37 -0.43 7.72
N SER A 513 16.14 0.76 8.29
CA SER A 513 16.96 1.31 9.39
C SER A 513 16.35 1.05 10.77
N ASP A 514 15.18 0.45 10.82
CA ASP A 514 14.50 0.13 12.06
C ASP A 514 15.21 -1.08 12.73
N SER A 515 15.45 -1.02 14.04
CA SER A 515 16.04 -2.09 14.88
C SER A 515 15.60 -3.54 14.55
N PHE A 516 16.51 -4.50 14.73
CA PHE A 516 16.24 -5.95 14.65
C PHE A 516 15.57 -6.56 15.89
N THR A 517 15.10 -5.73 16.81
CA THR A 517 14.26 -6.15 17.94
C THR A 517 12.82 -5.78 17.66
N PHE A 518 11.88 -6.70 17.90
CA PHE A 518 10.45 -6.50 17.62
C PHE A 518 9.67 -6.44 18.94
N PRO A 519 9.72 -5.32 19.68
CA PRO A 519 8.79 -5.11 20.78
C PRO A 519 7.36 -5.07 20.23
N ILE A 520 6.38 -5.43 21.07
CA ILE A 520 4.96 -5.43 20.69
C ILE A 520 4.49 -4.07 20.16
N THR A 521 5.13 -2.97 20.58
CA THR A 521 4.81 -1.60 20.12
C THR A 521 5.08 -1.36 18.64
N ARG A 522 5.84 -2.24 17.96
CA ARG A 522 6.02 -2.19 16.50
C ARG A 522 4.82 -2.71 15.72
N GLU A 523 3.99 -3.53 16.34
CA GLU A 523 2.81 -4.11 15.70
C GLU A 523 1.64 -3.11 15.69
N ASP A 524 1.75 -2.04 16.48
CA ASP A 524 0.77 -0.97 16.59
C ASP A 524 0.67 -0.16 15.30
N VAL A 525 -0.55 0.28 14.98
CA VAL A 525 -0.79 1.21 13.86
C VAL A 525 -0.11 2.56 14.08
N ASP A 526 0.28 2.88 15.31
CA ASP A 526 1.03 4.09 15.65
C ASP A 526 2.51 4.04 15.28
N PHE A 527 3.03 2.86 14.92
CA PHE A 527 4.44 2.71 14.57
C PHE A 527 4.81 3.57 13.35
N THR A 528 5.85 4.38 13.53
CA THR A 528 6.52 5.15 12.48
C THR A 528 7.88 4.52 12.17
N THR A 529 8.35 4.69 10.94
CA THR A 529 9.63 4.13 10.48
C THR A 529 10.65 5.22 10.20
N SER A 530 11.93 4.92 10.44
CA SER A 530 13.05 5.75 9.96
C SER A 530 13.46 5.44 8.52
N SER A 531 12.92 4.38 7.91
CA SER A 531 13.27 3.94 6.55
C SER A 531 12.96 5.00 5.49
N ALA A 532 11.89 5.78 5.68
CA ALA A 532 11.55 6.91 4.80
C ALA A 532 12.70 7.93 4.68
N ALA A 533 13.33 8.28 5.82
CA ALA A 533 14.47 9.18 5.84
C ALA A 533 15.74 8.50 5.31
N THR A 534 15.93 7.21 5.62
CA THR A 534 17.07 6.42 5.12
C THR A 534 17.11 6.32 3.60
N ALA A 535 15.96 6.25 2.94
CA ALA A 535 15.87 6.17 1.48
C ALA A 535 16.58 7.33 0.76
N THR A 536 16.76 8.50 1.41
CA THR A 536 17.51 9.62 0.82
C THR A 536 18.99 9.30 0.63
N ALA A 537 19.53 8.28 1.31
CA ALA A 537 20.88 7.78 1.08
C ALA A 537 21.06 7.18 -0.33
N PHE A 538 19.98 6.88 -1.05
CA PHE A 538 20.03 6.37 -2.42
C PHE A 538 19.88 7.47 -3.49
N THR A 539 19.52 8.69 -3.07
CA THR A 539 19.44 9.87 -3.93
C THR A 539 20.84 10.27 -4.42
N GLY A 540 20.94 10.77 -5.67
CA GLY A 540 22.21 11.16 -6.28
C GLY A 540 23.12 10.01 -6.76
N ARG A 541 22.64 8.76 -6.73
CA ARG A 541 23.36 7.57 -7.23
C ARG A 541 22.71 7.04 -8.51
N PRO A 542 23.08 7.53 -9.70
CA PRO A 542 22.38 7.17 -10.94
C PRO A 542 22.44 5.67 -11.30
N TRP A 543 23.43 4.94 -10.76
CA TRP A 543 23.60 3.50 -10.92
C TRP A 543 22.72 2.66 -9.97
N LEU A 544 22.03 3.28 -9.01
CA LEU A 544 20.98 2.65 -8.23
C LEU A 544 19.66 2.70 -9.00
N ILE A 545 19.27 1.57 -9.59
CA ILE A 545 18.04 1.44 -10.38
C ILE A 545 16.77 1.34 -9.52
N GLY A 546 16.93 1.21 -8.20
CA GLY A 546 15.78 1.14 -7.31
C GLY A 546 16.10 0.70 -5.89
N SER A 547 15.07 0.71 -5.05
CA SER A 547 15.13 0.17 -3.69
C SER A 547 13.81 -0.45 -3.26
N SER A 548 13.86 -1.52 -2.47
CA SER A 548 12.69 -2.20 -1.93
C SER A 548 12.73 -2.25 -0.40
N HIS A 549 11.71 -1.70 0.24
CA HIS A 549 11.62 -1.66 1.70
C HIS A 549 11.30 -3.05 2.25
N TRP A 550 11.98 -3.43 3.34
CA TRP A 550 11.67 -4.61 4.14
C TRP A 550 10.89 -4.17 5.40
N THR A 551 9.56 -4.34 5.47
CA THR A 551 8.63 -5.02 4.53
C THR A 551 7.32 -4.24 4.33
N TYR A 552 6.48 -4.72 3.41
CA TYR A 552 5.10 -4.24 3.26
C TYR A 552 4.24 -4.62 4.46
N ASN A 553 4.18 -5.91 4.81
CA ASN A 553 3.36 -6.42 5.91
C ASN A 553 4.19 -6.97 7.07
N ASP A 554 3.64 -6.85 8.28
CA ASP A 554 4.04 -7.70 9.40
C ASP A 554 3.64 -9.14 9.10
N TYR A 555 4.37 -10.08 9.70
CA TYR A 555 4.14 -11.50 9.50
C TYR A 555 4.48 -12.32 10.75
N ARG A 556 3.84 -13.48 10.85
CA ARG A 556 4.09 -14.45 11.91
C ARG A 556 5.47 -15.08 11.78
N SER A 557 6.14 -15.28 12.90
CA SER A 557 7.46 -15.90 12.95
C SER A 557 7.76 -16.51 14.32
N ASN A 558 8.68 -17.45 14.36
CA ASN A 558 9.37 -17.91 15.58
C ASN A 558 10.89 -17.67 15.52
N TYR A 559 11.36 -16.92 14.52
CA TYR A 559 12.78 -16.62 14.35
C TYR A 559 13.30 -15.76 15.50
N SER A 560 14.61 -15.77 15.72
CA SER A 560 15.23 -14.99 16.79
C SER A 560 14.86 -13.50 16.74
N GLY A 561 14.62 -12.91 17.92
CA GLY A 561 14.23 -11.51 18.09
C GLY A 561 12.74 -11.21 17.91
N THR A 562 11.94 -12.17 17.44
CA THR A 562 10.49 -12.01 17.24
C THR A 562 9.76 -11.66 18.53
N SER A 563 8.69 -10.86 18.42
CA SER A 563 7.92 -10.41 19.58
C SER A 563 7.28 -11.58 20.34
N PRO A 564 6.88 -11.37 21.61
CA PRO A 564 6.08 -12.35 22.36
C PRO A 564 4.75 -12.73 21.67
N ASN A 565 4.22 -11.90 20.77
CA ASN A 565 3.04 -12.18 19.96
C ASN A 565 3.31 -13.15 18.81
N GLN A 566 4.56 -13.59 18.61
CA GLN A 566 5.02 -14.34 17.43
C GLN A 566 4.90 -13.51 16.14
N VAL A 567 5.14 -12.20 16.21
CA VAL A 567 5.06 -11.30 15.04
C VAL A 567 6.39 -10.57 14.87
N ARG A 568 6.85 -10.48 13.62
CA ARG A 568 7.93 -9.57 13.24
C ARG A 568 7.31 -8.30 12.69
N GLY A 569 7.28 -7.27 13.55
CA GLY A 569 6.71 -5.95 13.27
C GLY A 569 7.52 -5.10 12.27
N TRP A 570 7.88 -5.63 11.10
CA TRP A 570 8.62 -4.91 10.05
C TRP A 570 7.74 -4.06 9.14
N GLY A 571 6.48 -4.47 8.97
CA GLY A 571 5.60 -3.96 7.95
C GLY A 571 5.13 -2.54 8.18
N ILE A 572 4.80 -1.88 7.08
CA ILE A 572 4.03 -0.64 7.07
C ILE A 572 2.51 -0.89 7.21
N GLN A 573 2.07 -2.15 7.15
CA GLN A 573 0.79 -2.63 7.67
C GLN A 573 1.00 -3.73 8.71
N ASN A 574 0.09 -3.84 9.68
CA ASN A 574 0.14 -4.92 10.66
C ASN A 574 -0.36 -6.26 10.08
N VAL A 575 -0.25 -7.34 10.86
CA VAL A 575 -0.60 -8.71 10.45
C VAL A 575 -2.12 -8.92 10.22
N TRP A 576 -2.92 -7.89 10.49
CA TRP A 576 -4.37 -7.85 10.30
C TRP A 576 -4.78 -7.03 9.07
N GLY A 577 -3.80 -6.48 8.33
CA GLY A 577 -4.02 -5.65 7.14
C GLY A 577 -4.44 -4.21 7.45
N GLN A 578 -4.20 -3.72 8.67
CA GLN A 578 -4.40 -2.31 9.02
C GLN A 578 -3.11 -1.52 8.70
N LEU A 579 -3.26 -0.39 8.01
CA LEU A 579 -2.14 0.49 7.66
C LEU A 579 -1.60 1.19 8.92
N LYS A 580 -0.27 1.19 9.09
CA LYS A 580 0.41 1.91 10.18
C LYS A 580 0.74 3.35 9.77
N ARG A 581 1.11 4.21 10.72
CA ARG A 581 1.65 5.55 10.47
C ARG A 581 2.89 5.54 9.57
N ALA A 582 3.60 4.41 9.50
CA ALA A 582 4.67 4.17 8.55
C ALA A 582 4.23 4.17 7.07
N TYR A 583 2.99 3.76 6.75
CA TYR A 583 2.49 3.69 5.37
C TYR A 583 2.53 5.04 4.64
N PRO A 584 1.91 6.14 5.15
CA PRO A 584 1.99 7.43 4.47
C PRO A 584 3.41 8.00 4.40
N GLN A 585 4.31 7.64 5.34
CA GLN A 585 5.73 8.03 5.26
C GLN A 585 6.39 7.42 4.02
N LEU A 586 6.19 6.11 3.80
CA LEU A 586 6.76 5.42 2.64
C LEU A 586 6.05 5.76 1.34
N GLN A 587 4.72 5.97 1.35
CA GLN A 587 3.99 6.48 0.18
C GLN A 587 4.56 7.82 -0.28
N ALA A 588 4.83 8.76 0.64
CA ALA A 588 5.45 10.04 0.28
C ALA A 588 6.87 9.86 -0.27
N THR A 589 7.67 8.98 0.34
CA THR A 589 9.04 8.68 -0.12
C THR A 589 9.06 8.03 -1.51
N ASN A 590 8.12 7.13 -1.79
CA ASN A 590 8.03 6.37 -3.05
C ASN A 590 7.15 7.03 -4.11
N ALA A 591 6.51 8.16 -3.80
CA ALA A 591 5.71 8.89 -4.77
C ALA A 591 6.56 9.29 -6.00
N PRO A 592 6.03 9.16 -7.23
CA PRO A 592 6.74 9.53 -8.46
C PRO A 592 6.84 11.06 -8.68
N ILE A 593 6.42 11.83 -7.69
CA ILE A 593 6.53 13.30 -7.61
C ILE A 593 7.22 13.67 -6.28
N ARG A 594 7.74 14.88 -6.19
CA ARG A 594 8.39 15.37 -4.97
C ARG A 594 7.37 15.76 -3.90
N SER A 595 6.29 16.43 -4.27
CA SER A 595 5.26 16.87 -3.32
C SER A 595 3.95 17.29 -3.99
N LEU A 596 2.87 17.21 -3.20
CA LEU A 596 1.59 17.87 -3.44
C LEU A 596 1.33 18.91 -2.34
N ALA A 597 0.73 20.03 -2.69
CA ALA A 597 0.30 21.05 -1.74
C ALA A 597 -1.06 21.64 -2.11
N ILE A 598 -1.81 22.05 -1.09
CA ILE A 598 -3.08 22.77 -1.20
C ILE A 598 -2.93 24.09 -0.44
N THR A 599 -3.18 25.21 -1.12
CA THR A 599 -3.29 26.54 -0.48
C THR A 599 -4.69 27.06 -0.73
N THR A 600 -5.40 27.55 0.29
CA THR A 600 -6.82 27.95 0.16
C THR A 600 -7.04 29.37 0.65
N SER A 601 -7.90 30.11 -0.05
CA SER A 601 -8.33 31.45 0.38
C SER A 601 -9.03 31.42 1.75
N ALA A 602 -8.70 32.38 2.62
CA ALA A 602 -9.36 32.58 3.91
C ALA A 602 -10.84 33.00 3.77
N GLY A 603 -11.62 32.95 4.84
CA GLY A 603 -13.03 33.40 4.87
C GLY A 603 -14.05 32.26 5.03
N SER A 604 -15.26 32.42 4.49
CA SER A 604 -16.33 31.41 4.33
C SER A 604 -17.16 31.78 3.09
N GLY A 605 -17.87 30.83 2.46
CA GLY A 605 -18.60 31.08 1.22
C GLY A 605 -17.78 30.72 -0.03
N ALA A 606 -17.63 31.61 -1.00
CA ALA A 606 -16.81 31.35 -2.19
C ALA A 606 -15.32 31.22 -1.80
N ARG A 607 -14.69 30.14 -2.24
CA ARG A 607 -13.30 29.77 -1.95
C ARG A 607 -12.57 29.49 -3.25
N LEU A 608 -11.25 29.70 -3.23
CA LEU A 608 -10.35 29.25 -4.28
C LEU A 608 -9.20 28.46 -3.61
N SER A 609 -9.02 27.23 -4.06
CA SER A 609 -7.92 26.35 -3.68
C SER A 609 -6.90 26.28 -4.81
N LEU A 610 -5.64 26.57 -4.51
CA LEU A 610 -4.50 26.40 -5.39
C LEU A 610 -3.83 25.06 -5.11
N LEU A 611 -3.85 24.17 -6.09
CA LEU A 611 -3.25 22.84 -6.06
C LEU A 611 -1.88 22.92 -6.72
N THR A 612 -0.82 22.53 -6.02
CA THR A 612 0.55 22.54 -6.54
C THR A 612 1.10 21.12 -6.57
N LEU A 613 1.61 20.71 -7.72
CA LEU A 613 2.37 19.47 -7.92
C LEU A 613 3.82 19.83 -8.24
N THR A 614 4.77 19.23 -7.52
CA THR A 614 6.20 19.37 -7.78
C THR A 614 6.75 18.06 -8.33
N PRO A 615 7.17 17.99 -9.60
CA PRO A 615 7.80 16.80 -10.16
C PRO A 615 9.09 16.40 -9.43
N ARG A 616 9.53 15.15 -9.61
CA ARG A 616 10.86 14.69 -9.16
C ARG A 616 11.97 15.41 -9.94
N GLY A 617 13.18 15.41 -9.38
CA GLY A 617 14.39 15.85 -10.10
C GLY A 617 14.70 14.94 -11.31
N THR A 618 15.84 15.18 -11.96
CA THR A 618 16.28 14.33 -13.07
C THR A 618 16.66 12.93 -12.56
N LEU A 619 16.68 11.93 -13.43
CA LEU A 619 17.10 10.56 -13.09
C LEU A 619 18.50 10.50 -12.43
N ALA A 620 19.39 11.44 -12.75
CA ALA A 620 20.72 11.52 -12.17
C ALA A 620 20.72 11.98 -10.71
N THR A 621 19.74 12.78 -10.31
CA THR A 621 19.72 13.45 -9.00
C THR A 621 18.63 12.92 -8.06
N ASP A 622 17.57 12.27 -8.57
CA ASP A 622 16.39 11.87 -7.77
C ASP A 622 15.92 10.42 -8.07
N ALA A 623 15.19 9.85 -7.12
CA ALA A 623 14.52 8.55 -7.22
C ALA A 623 13.34 8.46 -6.21
N PRO A 624 12.25 7.74 -6.53
CA PRO A 624 11.97 7.10 -7.83
C PRO A 624 11.72 8.16 -8.91
N ALA A 625 12.02 7.82 -10.17
CA ALA A 625 11.91 8.73 -11.30
C ALA A 625 11.65 7.96 -12.59
N TYR A 626 10.58 8.33 -13.28
CA TYR A 626 10.17 7.86 -14.60
C TYR A 626 9.15 8.85 -15.19
N ILE A 627 8.82 8.75 -16.48
CA ILE A 627 7.88 9.66 -17.14
C ILE A 627 6.44 9.31 -16.76
N LEU A 628 5.65 10.30 -16.35
CA LEU A 628 4.25 10.13 -15.94
C LEU A 628 3.32 10.50 -17.10
N ARG A 629 2.47 9.56 -17.52
CA ARG A 629 1.54 9.73 -18.65
C ARG A 629 0.11 9.42 -18.22
N GLY A 630 -0.84 10.28 -18.56
CA GLY A 630 -2.26 10.09 -18.25
C GLY A 630 -2.63 10.24 -16.77
N TYR A 631 -1.75 10.84 -15.97
CA TYR A 631 -2.01 11.10 -14.55
C TYR A 631 -3.03 12.23 -14.38
N ARG A 632 -3.73 12.21 -13.24
CA ARG A 632 -4.73 13.21 -12.89
C ARG A 632 -4.50 13.74 -11.48
N LEU A 633 -4.90 14.98 -11.20
CA LEU A 633 -5.18 15.40 -9.84
C LEU A 633 -6.63 15.07 -9.51
N ALA A 634 -6.87 14.39 -8.38
CA ALA A 634 -8.20 14.26 -7.81
C ALA A 634 -8.26 15.12 -6.54
N TRP A 635 -9.10 16.15 -6.58
CA TRP A 635 -9.31 17.06 -5.47
C TRP A 635 -10.74 16.93 -4.94
N GLN A 636 -10.91 16.92 -3.62
CA GLN A 636 -12.22 16.85 -3.00
C GLN A 636 -12.28 17.64 -1.69
N VAL A 637 -13.48 18.12 -1.38
CA VAL A 637 -13.87 18.71 -0.08
C VAL A 637 -14.82 17.76 0.60
N THR A 638 -14.61 17.49 1.88
CA THR A 638 -15.47 16.57 2.64
C THR A 638 -16.09 17.22 3.87
N ASN A 639 -17.22 16.66 4.32
CA ASN A 639 -17.80 16.97 5.63
C ASN A 639 -17.32 15.97 6.71
N ALA A 640 -17.77 16.17 7.95
CA ALA A 640 -17.40 15.30 9.07
C ALA A 640 -17.90 13.84 8.92
N ALA A 641 -18.87 13.57 8.06
CA ALA A 641 -19.31 12.21 7.74
C ALA A 641 -18.48 11.57 6.60
N GLY A 642 -17.46 12.26 6.08
CA GLY A 642 -16.67 11.82 4.93
C GLY A 642 -17.35 12.04 3.58
N GLN A 643 -18.55 12.62 3.54
CA GLN A 643 -19.28 12.85 2.29
C GLN A 643 -18.60 13.93 1.46
N VAL A 644 -18.48 13.69 0.16
CA VAL A 644 -17.92 14.65 -0.81
C VAL A 644 -18.91 15.79 -1.01
N LEU A 645 -18.52 16.99 -0.61
CA LEU A 645 -19.28 18.23 -0.80
C LEU A 645 -19.03 18.84 -2.18
N ASP A 646 -17.78 18.81 -2.62
CA ASP A 646 -17.37 19.18 -3.97
C ASP A 646 -16.11 18.42 -4.36
N GLY A 647 -15.84 18.27 -5.65
CA GLY A 647 -14.65 17.57 -6.12
C GLY A 647 -14.39 17.69 -7.62
N ARG A 648 -13.12 17.54 -8.01
CA ARG A 648 -12.61 17.69 -9.37
C ARG A 648 -11.68 16.54 -9.74
N LEU A 649 -11.80 16.07 -10.98
CA LEU A 649 -10.75 15.33 -11.68
C LEU A 649 -10.12 16.28 -12.70
N ILE A 650 -8.80 16.40 -12.66
CA ILE A 650 -8.03 17.33 -13.50
C ILE A 650 -6.96 16.53 -14.21
N ASP A 651 -7.03 16.47 -15.54
CA ASP A 651 -6.00 15.84 -16.36
C ASP A 651 -4.68 16.64 -16.29
N LEU A 652 -3.57 15.91 -16.15
CA LEU A 652 -2.23 16.49 -16.19
C LEU A 652 -1.59 16.24 -17.55
N PRO A 653 -0.72 17.14 -18.01
CA PRO A 653 0.15 16.84 -19.15
C PRO A 653 1.11 15.69 -18.80
N GLU A 654 1.81 15.17 -19.81
CA GLU A 654 2.96 14.29 -19.56
C GLU A 654 4.00 15.01 -18.68
N ILE A 655 4.51 14.34 -17.66
CA ILE A 655 5.47 14.90 -16.70
C ILE A 655 6.76 14.08 -16.77
N ALA A 656 7.79 14.67 -17.36
CA ALA A 656 9.14 14.12 -17.32
C ALA A 656 9.84 14.41 -15.98
N PRO A 657 10.75 13.54 -15.51
CA PRO A 657 11.65 13.87 -14.41
C PRO A 657 12.42 15.16 -14.68
N GLY A 658 12.41 16.10 -13.73
CA GLY A 658 12.99 17.44 -13.85
C GLY A 658 12.08 18.51 -14.44
N ALA A 659 10.81 18.19 -14.75
CA ALA A 659 9.82 19.18 -15.20
C ALA A 659 9.53 20.26 -14.13
N ALA A 660 9.07 21.43 -14.59
CA ALA A 660 8.68 22.53 -13.71
C ALA A 660 7.42 22.18 -12.88
N PRO A 661 7.23 22.80 -11.70
CA PRO A 661 6.00 22.65 -10.92
C PRO A 661 4.73 23.01 -11.71
N ILE A 662 3.66 22.26 -11.48
CA ILE A 662 2.35 22.46 -12.09
C ILE A 662 1.41 23.03 -11.04
N GLN A 663 0.65 24.07 -11.39
CA GLN A 663 -0.32 24.72 -10.51
C GLN A 663 -1.69 24.81 -11.17
N VAL A 664 -2.72 24.37 -10.45
CA VAL A 664 -4.11 24.40 -10.89
C VAL A 664 -4.98 25.01 -9.80
N GLY A 665 -5.85 25.95 -10.16
CA GLY A 665 -6.82 26.48 -9.21
C GLY A 665 -8.18 25.82 -9.34
N VAL A 666 -8.87 25.70 -8.21
CA VAL A 666 -10.23 25.19 -8.12
C VAL A 666 -11.08 26.12 -7.26
N GLY A 667 -12.05 26.77 -7.88
CA GLY A 667 -13.12 27.51 -7.22
C GLY A 667 -14.18 26.57 -6.68
N TRP A 668 -14.63 26.82 -5.45
CA TRP A 668 -15.66 26.05 -4.76
C TRP A 668 -16.40 26.90 -3.72
N THR A 669 -17.50 26.38 -3.19
CA THR A 669 -18.27 27.08 -2.14
C THR A 669 -18.27 26.26 -0.87
N ASP A 670 -17.89 26.87 0.24
CA ASP A 670 -17.94 26.29 1.58
C ASP A 670 -19.36 26.44 2.15
N PRO A 671 -20.12 25.33 2.33
CA PRO A 671 -21.47 25.37 2.88
C PRO A 671 -21.48 25.56 4.42
N GLY A 672 -20.33 25.80 5.06
CA GLY A 672 -20.19 25.84 6.53
C GLY A 672 -19.99 24.46 7.16
N THR A 673 -20.10 23.40 6.35
CA THR A 673 -19.93 22.00 6.78
C THR A 673 -18.71 21.32 6.15
N ALA A 674 -17.78 22.04 5.51
CA ALA A 674 -16.51 21.50 5.01
C ALA A 674 -15.44 21.33 6.10
N VAL A 675 -14.98 20.10 6.39
CA VAL A 675 -13.96 19.84 7.44
C VAL A 675 -12.54 19.86 6.90
N GLY A 676 -12.36 19.46 5.64
CA GLY A 676 -11.03 19.34 5.05
C GLY A 676 -11.09 19.11 3.55
N GLN A 677 -9.95 19.36 2.93
CA GLN A 677 -9.66 19.08 1.53
C GLN A 677 -8.69 17.92 1.43
N ARG A 678 -8.81 17.17 0.34
CA ARG A 678 -7.89 16.10 -0.01
C ARG A 678 -7.51 16.23 -1.47
N LEU A 679 -6.22 16.16 -1.74
CA LEU A 679 -5.63 16.20 -3.08
C LEU A 679 -4.80 14.95 -3.27
N THR A 680 -5.03 14.25 -4.38
CA THR A 680 -4.25 13.07 -4.76
C THR A 680 -3.71 13.17 -6.16
N LEU A 681 -2.51 12.62 -6.35
CA LEU A 681 -2.02 12.24 -7.67
C LEU A 681 -2.59 10.86 -8.00
N LEU A 682 -3.45 10.79 -9.01
CA LEU A 682 -4.09 9.57 -9.47
C LEU A 682 -3.37 9.05 -10.72
N SER A 683 -2.95 7.79 -10.71
CA SER A 683 -2.41 7.13 -11.91
C SER A 683 -3.52 6.81 -12.92
N PRO A 684 -3.18 6.52 -14.20
CA PRO A 684 -4.16 6.07 -15.19
C PRO A 684 -4.95 4.82 -14.78
N LEU A 685 -4.36 4.00 -13.90
CA LEU A 685 -4.99 2.78 -13.36
C LEU A 685 -5.87 3.05 -12.13
N GLY A 686 -6.00 4.31 -11.68
CA GLY A 686 -6.85 4.69 -10.55
C GLY A 686 -6.20 4.58 -9.17
N TYR A 687 -4.87 4.45 -9.09
CA TYR A 687 -4.15 4.40 -7.81
C TYR A 687 -3.75 5.78 -7.32
N GLU A 688 -3.96 6.04 -6.03
CA GLU A 688 -3.63 7.31 -5.37
C GLU A 688 -2.14 7.33 -4.96
N MET A 689 -1.27 7.60 -5.93
CA MET A 689 0.19 7.51 -5.81
C MET A 689 0.82 8.51 -4.83
N ALA A 690 0.11 9.59 -4.52
CA ALA A 690 0.48 10.57 -3.51
C ALA A 690 -0.78 11.24 -2.97
N VAL A 691 -0.79 11.54 -1.67
CA VAL A 691 -1.94 12.14 -0.99
C VAL A 691 -1.45 13.30 -0.12
N THR A 692 -2.18 14.41 -0.17
CA THR A 692 -2.06 15.49 0.81
C THR A 692 -3.43 15.98 1.24
N THR A 693 -3.53 16.48 2.46
CA THR A 693 -4.78 16.99 3.04
C THR A 693 -4.58 18.38 3.62
N ALA A 694 -5.62 19.19 3.57
CA ALA A 694 -5.66 20.48 4.24
C ALA A 694 -6.91 20.57 5.11
N ASP A 695 -6.71 20.65 6.43
CA ASP A 695 -7.81 20.81 7.38
C ASP A 695 -8.36 22.24 7.34
N LEU A 696 -9.68 22.36 7.35
CA LEU A 696 -10.38 23.64 7.26
C LEU A 696 -10.93 24.12 8.62
N ARG A 697 -10.93 23.25 9.63
CA ARG A 697 -11.42 23.55 10.98
C ARG A 697 -10.80 22.63 12.04
N LEU A 698 -10.98 23.00 13.31
CA LEU A 698 -10.66 22.14 14.44
C LEU A 698 -11.56 20.88 14.46
N PRO A 699 -11.02 19.73 14.91
CA PRO A 699 -11.82 18.54 15.14
C PRO A 699 -12.78 18.74 16.33
N SER A 700 -13.85 17.94 16.39
CA SER A 700 -14.78 17.97 17.53
C SER A 700 -14.13 17.39 18.80
N THR A 701 -14.74 17.68 19.95
CA THR A 701 -14.24 17.16 21.24
C THR A 701 -14.51 15.65 21.34
N PRO A 702 -13.52 14.81 21.73
CA PRO A 702 -13.73 13.38 21.94
C PRO A 702 -14.83 13.09 22.97
N GLY A 703 -15.70 12.13 22.63
CA GLY A 703 -16.80 11.66 23.48
C GLY A 703 -16.69 10.16 23.79
N GLY A 704 -17.58 9.67 24.67
CA GLY A 704 -17.64 8.24 25.01
C GLY A 704 -16.41 7.71 25.77
N ILE A 705 -15.81 8.56 26.61
CA ILE A 705 -14.59 8.20 27.36
C ILE A 705 -14.90 7.06 28.35
N THR A 706 -14.13 5.99 28.26
CA THR A 706 -14.13 4.85 29.20
C THR A 706 -12.71 4.64 29.70
N THR A 707 -12.57 4.14 30.94
CA THR A 707 -11.26 3.91 31.56
C THR A 707 -11.17 2.56 32.23
N VAL A 708 -9.97 1.96 32.18
CA VAL A 708 -9.61 0.75 32.92
C VAL A 708 -8.35 1.04 33.73
N ALA A 709 -8.39 0.76 35.03
CA ALA A 709 -7.23 0.87 35.91
C ALA A 709 -6.54 -0.48 36.11
N ALA A 710 -5.21 -0.45 36.22
CA ALA A 710 -4.39 -1.61 36.55
C ALA A 710 -3.15 -1.19 37.35
N ASP A 711 -2.23 -2.11 37.58
CA ASP A 711 -0.98 -1.86 38.31
C ASP A 711 -0.13 -0.79 37.62
N GLY A 712 -0.07 0.39 38.23
CA GLY A 712 0.67 1.55 37.75
C GLY A 712 0.26 2.03 36.36
N ALA A 713 -0.96 1.70 35.90
CA ALA A 713 -1.37 1.96 34.52
C ALA A 713 -2.88 2.23 34.38
N LEU A 714 -3.23 2.94 33.30
CA LEU A 714 -4.60 3.26 32.90
C LEU A 714 -4.76 3.04 31.39
N ARG A 715 -5.85 2.43 30.95
CA ARG A 715 -6.33 2.49 29.56
C ARG A 715 -7.47 3.50 29.49
N ILE A 716 -7.47 4.34 28.46
CA ILE A 716 -8.56 5.27 28.16
C ILE A 716 -9.02 4.97 26.73
N ALA A 717 -10.28 4.62 26.53
CA ALA A 717 -10.86 4.39 25.20
C ALA A 717 -12.00 5.39 24.94
N PHE A 718 -12.20 5.77 23.69
CA PHE A 718 -13.13 6.84 23.29
C PHE A 718 -13.64 6.64 21.86
N ALA A 719 -14.65 7.41 21.46
CA ALA A 719 -15.16 7.37 20.09
C ALA A 719 -14.19 8.08 19.12
N PRO A 720 -13.92 7.51 17.93
CA PRO A 720 -13.18 8.21 16.89
C PRO A 720 -13.82 9.56 16.52
N VAL A 721 -12.99 10.58 16.33
CA VAL A 721 -13.39 11.93 15.88
C VAL A 721 -13.05 12.10 14.40
N ALA A 722 -14.05 12.43 13.60
CA ALA A 722 -13.86 12.68 12.18
C ALA A 722 -12.91 13.87 11.92
N GLY A 723 -12.02 13.70 10.94
CA GLY A 723 -11.01 14.71 10.58
C GLY A 723 -9.86 14.81 11.59
N ALA A 724 -9.84 14.01 12.65
CA ALA A 724 -8.68 13.92 13.53
C ALA A 724 -7.60 13.02 12.92
N VAL A 725 -6.36 13.50 12.93
CA VAL A 725 -5.15 12.72 12.55
C VAL A 725 -4.48 12.08 13.77
N GLY A 726 -4.95 12.43 14.97
CA GLY A 726 -4.53 11.83 16.22
C GLY A 726 -5.23 12.47 17.42
N TYR A 727 -4.87 11.96 18.59
CA TYR A 727 -5.41 12.37 19.87
C TYR A 727 -4.27 12.58 20.85
N GLN A 728 -4.53 13.42 21.85
CA GLN A 728 -3.69 13.55 23.02
C GLN A 728 -4.53 13.25 24.25
N ALA A 729 -4.07 12.31 25.08
CA ALA A 729 -4.61 12.17 26.43
C ALA A 729 -3.65 12.76 27.45
N THR A 730 -4.23 13.38 28.48
CA THR A 730 -3.48 14.03 29.56
C THR A 730 -4.01 13.52 30.89
N ALA A 731 -3.10 13.08 31.76
CA ALA A 731 -3.37 12.70 33.13
C ALA A 731 -2.86 13.78 34.08
N THR A 732 -3.72 14.29 34.96
CA THR A 732 -3.40 15.34 35.93
C THR A 732 -3.66 14.89 37.37
N VAL A 733 -2.93 15.48 38.31
CA VAL A 733 -3.21 15.42 39.75
C VAL A 733 -3.38 16.87 40.22
N GLY A 734 -4.60 17.22 40.64
CA GLY A 734 -4.97 18.62 40.81
C GLY A 734 -4.82 19.40 39.50
N SER A 735 -4.06 20.50 39.52
CA SER A 735 -3.73 21.30 38.34
C SER A 735 -2.44 20.87 37.62
N THR A 736 -1.71 19.88 38.15
CA THR A 736 -0.41 19.48 37.61
C THR A 736 -0.57 18.34 36.61
N VAL A 737 -0.05 18.53 35.40
CA VAL A 737 0.05 17.47 34.38
C VAL A 737 1.15 16.50 34.80
N VAL A 738 0.77 15.24 35.04
CA VAL A 738 1.73 14.18 35.36
C VAL A 738 2.30 13.59 34.08
N THR A 739 1.43 13.33 33.09
CA THR A 739 1.87 12.83 31.78
C THR A 739 0.87 13.20 30.69
N SER A 740 1.36 13.22 29.46
CA SER A 740 0.57 13.38 28.26
C SER A 740 1.10 12.45 27.17
N VAL A 741 0.20 11.73 26.52
CA VAL A 741 0.54 10.71 25.52
C VAL A 741 -0.28 10.99 24.27
N ASP A 742 0.36 10.89 23.10
CA ASP A 742 -0.26 11.06 21.80
C ASP A 742 -0.49 9.69 21.14
N THR A 743 -1.58 9.54 20.38
CA THR A 743 -1.93 8.29 19.67
C THR A 743 -2.75 8.59 18.41
N ALA A 744 -2.75 7.71 17.40
CA ALA A 744 -3.74 7.71 16.32
C ALA A 744 -4.96 6.86 16.66
N ASP A 745 -4.81 5.92 17.60
CA ASP A 745 -5.88 5.03 17.97
C ASP A 745 -6.95 5.76 18.80
N PRO A 746 -8.22 5.32 18.73
CA PRO A 746 -9.28 5.81 19.59
C PRO A 746 -9.18 5.25 21.03
N PHE A 747 -7.99 4.88 21.48
CA PHE A 747 -7.67 4.51 22.86
C PHE A 747 -6.19 4.76 23.16
N ILE A 748 -5.83 4.75 24.44
CA ILE A 748 -4.48 5.04 24.89
C ILE A 748 -4.16 4.31 26.20
N ASP A 749 -2.96 3.75 26.28
CA ASP A 749 -2.43 3.13 27.49
C ASP A 749 -1.40 4.09 28.12
N ILE A 750 -1.64 4.51 29.36
CA ILE A 750 -0.74 5.32 30.17
C ILE A 750 -0.13 4.41 31.23
N THR A 751 1.19 4.30 31.28
CA THR A 751 1.92 3.46 32.25
C THR A 751 2.85 4.30 33.12
N GLY A 752 3.37 3.72 34.21
CA GLY A 752 4.30 4.40 35.13
C GLY A 752 3.61 5.34 36.13
N LEU A 753 2.32 5.13 36.39
CA LEU A 753 1.53 5.91 37.34
C LEU A 753 1.67 5.36 38.77
N ALA A 754 1.47 6.21 39.77
CA ALA A 754 1.50 5.81 41.17
C ALA A 754 0.16 5.19 41.58
N ASN A 755 0.19 3.95 42.07
CA ASN A 755 -0.97 3.28 42.64
C ASN A 755 -1.54 4.06 43.84
N GLY A 756 -2.87 4.07 43.97
CA GLY A 756 -3.58 4.80 45.02
C GLY A 756 -3.70 6.31 44.78
N THR A 757 -3.07 6.85 43.73
CA THR A 757 -3.21 8.26 43.35
C THR A 757 -4.37 8.43 42.36
N ALA A 758 -5.30 9.36 42.65
CA ALA A 758 -6.38 9.68 41.75
C ALA A 758 -5.92 10.63 40.65
N TYR A 759 -6.04 10.20 39.39
CA TYR A 759 -5.71 10.98 38.21
C TYR A 759 -6.99 11.45 37.51
N GLN A 760 -7.03 12.72 37.13
CA GLN A 760 -8.03 13.21 36.17
C GLN A 760 -7.47 13.05 34.76
N VAL A 761 -8.17 12.29 33.92
CA VAL A 761 -7.77 12.05 32.53
C VAL A 761 -8.73 12.74 31.56
N SER A 762 -8.18 13.41 30.55
CA SER A 762 -8.95 14.05 29.48
C SER A 762 -8.28 13.83 28.12
N VAL A 763 -9.07 13.87 27.05
CA VAL A 763 -8.60 13.62 25.68
C VAL A 763 -8.93 14.80 24.77
N LYS A 764 -8.00 15.16 23.88
CA LYS A 764 -8.19 16.12 22.79
C LYS A 764 -8.01 15.41 21.45
N ALA A 765 -8.83 15.74 20.46
CA ALA A 765 -8.57 15.39 19.07
C ALA A 765 -7.67 16.44 18.41
N ARG A 766 -6.89 16.04 17.41
CA ARG A 766 -5.91 16.88 16.72
C ARG A 766 -5.96 16.69 15.22
N ASN A 767 -5.75 17.77 14.48
CA ASN A 767 -5.50 17.75 13.04
C ASN A 767 -4.54 18.88 12.65
N GLY A 768 -4.29 19.09 11.37
CA GLY A 768 -3.41 20.13 10.84
C GLY A 768 -3.88 21.56 11.15
N PHE A 769 -5.15 21.76 11.52
CA PHE A 769 -5.69 23.05 11.96
C PHE A 769 -5.41 23.33 13.45
N GLY A 770 -5.36 22.29 14.28
CA GLY A 770 -5.06 22.41 15.71
C GLY A 770 -5.70 21.33 16.58
N SER A 771 -5.83 21.62 17.87
CA SER A 771 -6.44 20.71 18.86
C SER A 771 -7.86 21.13 19.23
N SER A 772 -8.76 20.16 19.40
CA SER A 772 -10.09 20.39 19.98
C SER A 772 -10.00 20.89 21.43
N ALA A 773 -11.14 21.28 21.99
CA ALA A 773 -11.30 21.34 23.44
C ALA A 773 -11.08 19.95 24.07
N ALA A 774 -10.67 19.92 25.34
CA ALA A 774 -10.51 18.66 26.08
C ALA A 774 -11.88 18.06 26.41
N SER A 775 -11.97 16.73 26.42
CA SER A 775 -13.11 16.02 26.97
C SER A 775 -13.31 16.38 28.45
N ALA A 776 -14.51 16.14 28.97
CA ALA A 776 -14.73 16.18 30.41
C ALA A 776 -13.74 15.22 31.10
N PRO A 777 -13.07 15.65 32.20
CA PRO A 777 -12.09 14.81 32.87
C PRO A 777 -12.79 13.65 33.58
N VAL A 778 -12.22 12.45 33.44
CA VAL A 778 -12.63 11.24 34.17
C VAL A 778 -11.62 11.00 35.28
N THR A 779 -12.08 10.82 36.52
CA THR A 779 -11.19 10.49 37.64
C THR A 779 -11.00 8.98 37.71
N VAL A 780 -9.75 8.52 37.74
CA VAL A 780 -9.43 7.10 37.83
C VAL A 780 -8.18 6.88 38.69
N THR A 781 -8.15 5.79 39.44
CA THR A 781 -7.07 5.50 40.41
C THR A 781 -6.44 4.14 40.08
N PRO A 782 -5.18 4.10 39.63
CA PRO A 782 -4.42 2.86 39.48
C PRO A 782 -4.30 2.10 40.81
N SER A 783 -4.23 0.78 40.76
CA SER A 783 -4.17 -0.08 41.94
C SER A 783 -3.18 -1.21 41.72
N ALA A 784 -2.40 -1.55 42.76
CA ALA A 784 -1.42 -2.61 42.69
C ALA A 784 -2.05 -3.96 42.33
N GLY A 785 -1.39 -4.72 41.46
CA GLY A 785 -1.87 -6.02 40.98
C GLY A 785 -0.76 -6.83 40.31
N ALA A 786 -0.90 -8.15 40.28
CA ALA A 786 0.12 -9.04 39.69
C ALA A 786 0.13 -9.04 38.15
N LEU A 787 -0.90 -8.47 37.52
CA LEU A 787 -1.02 -8.29 36.07
C LEU A 787 -1.35 -6.82 35.79
N GLY A 788 -0.85 -6.32 34.65
CA GLY A 788 -1.12 -4.96 34.17
C GLY A 788 -2.49 -4.82 33.49
N LEU A 789 -2.55 -3.92 32.50
CA LEU A 789 -3.76 -3.66 31.71
C LEU A 789 -4.27 -4.92 30.99
N PRO A 790 -5.59 -5.01 30.72
CA PRO A 790 -6.14 -6.10 29.93
C PRO A 790 -5.54 -6.17 28.52
N PRO A 791 -5.66 -7.33 27.83
CA PRO A 791 -5.21 -7.47 26.46
C PRO A 791 -5.71 -6.32 25.58
N ARG A 792 -4.79 -5.68 24.84
CA ARG A 792 -5.12 -4.64 23.86
C ARG A 792 -5.65 -5.32 22.61
N TRP A 793 -6.79 -4.88 22.11
CA TRP A 793 -7.30 -5.38 20.84
C TRP A 793 -6.45 -4.95 19.65
N GLN A 794 -6.24 -5.87 18.72
CA GLN A 794 -5.72 -5.57 17.38
C GLN A 794 -6.88 -5.57 16.38
N ASP A 795 -7.61 -6.68 16.30
CA ASP A 795 -8.68 -6.88 15.32
C ASP A 795 -9.74 -7.86 15.80
N LEU A 796 -10.92 -7.84 15.17
CA LEU A 796 -11.95 -8.86 15.30
C LEU A 796 -12.46 -9.20 13.90
N ALA A 797 -11.71 -10.07 13.21
CA ALA A 797 -11.92 -10.37 11.80
C ALA A 797 -13.07 -11.36 11.60
N PRO A 798 -14.03 -11.09 10.71
CA PRO A 798 -15.10 -12.03 10.42
C PRO A 798 -14.63 -13.18 9.53
N ILE A 799 -15.12 -14.39 9.78
CA ILE A 799 -14.90 -15.57 8.94
C ILE A 799 -16.23 -16.28 8.69
N PRO A 800 -16.32 -17.19 7.71
CA PRO A 800 -17.50 -18.02 7.54
C PRO A 800 -17.76 -18.82 8.83
N GLY A 801 -18.94 -18.63 9.43
CA GLY A 801 -19.34 -19.34 10.65
C GLY A 801 -18.54 -19.00 11.92
N GLY A 802 -17.86 -17.86 11.97
CA GLY A 802 -17.03 -17.52 13.13
C GLY A 802 -16.41 -16.11 13.12
N LEU A 803 -15.50 -15.88 14.06
CA LEU A 803 -14.67 -14.68 14.19
C LEU A 803 -13.22 -15.08 14.53
N VAL A 804 -12.25 -14.26 14.17
CA VAL A 804 -10.86 -14.35 14.65
C VAL A 804 -10.57 -13.12 15.50
N ALA A 805 -10.32 -13.32 16.79
CA ALA A 805 -10.00 -12.25 17.72
C ALA A 805 -8.48 -12.07 17.81
N GLY A 806 -7.99 -10.91 17.42
CA GLY A 806 -6.59 -10.49 17.52
C GLY A 806 -6.35 -9.56 18.70
N PHE A 807 -5.33 -9.82 19.50
CA PHE A 807 -5.02 -9.04 20.71
C PHE A 807 -3.51 -9.03 21.01
N MET A 808 -3.06 -8.15 21.91
CA MET A 808 -1.67 -8.14 22.38
C MET A 808 -1.48 -9.06 23.57
N THR A 809 -0.34 -9.75 23.62
CA THR A 809 0.04 -10.51 24.81
C THR A 809 0.25 -9.61 26.02
N VAL A 810 -0.17 -10.10 27.19
CA VAL A 810 0.02 -9.42 28.47
C VAL A 810 1.24 -10.04 29.17
N PRO A 811 2.18 -9.23 29.69
CA PRO A 811 3.31 -9.75 30.47
C PRO A 811 2.86 -10.67 31.61
N ASN A 812 3.58 -11.77 31.85
CA ASN A 812 3.29 -12.80 32.85
C ASN A 812 1.98 -13.59 32.65
N ALA A 813 1.21 -13.34 31.58
CA ALA A 813 0.05 -14.15 31.24
C ALA A 813 0.47 -15.52 30.69
N VAL A 814 -0.21 -16.58 31.13
CA VAL A 814 -0.04 -17.96 30.62
C VAL A 814 -1.26 -18.46 29.86
N SER A 815 -2.41 -17.80 30.04
CA SER A 815 -3.65 -18.08 29.32
C SER A 815 -4.52 -16.82 29.25
N TYR A 816 -5.53 -16.86 28.38
CA TYR A 816 -6.52 -15.81 28.17
C TYR A 816 -7.91 -16.41 28.27
N GLN A 817 -8.79 -15.76 29.03
CA GLN A 817 -10.21 -16.08 29.03
C GLN A 817 -10.92 -15.25 27.97
N VAL A 818 -11.74 -15.92 27.16
CA VAL A 818 -12.49 -15.34 26.05
C VAL A 818 -13.96 -15.56 26.31
N GLU A 819 -14.73 -14.46 26.36
CA GLU A 819 -16.18 -14.51 26.47
C GLU A 819 -16.82 -13.96 25.19
N VAL A 820 -17.78 -14.72 24.66
CA VAL A 820 -18.53 -14.36 23.45
C VAL A 820 -20.00 -14.25 23.82
N SER A 821 -20.61 -13.12 23.50
CA SER A 821 -22.01 -12.80 23.78
C SER A 821 -22.79 -12.47 22.51
N THR A 822 -24.06 -12.87 22.47
CA THR A 822 -25.02 -12.57 21.39
C THR A 822 -26.25 -11.94 21.99
N GLY A 823 -26.60 -10.73 21.54
CA GLY A 823 -27.74 -9.98 22.12
C GLY A 823 -27.62 -9.79 23.64
N GLY A 824 -26.39 -9.69 24.16
CA GLY A 824 -26.10 -9.55 25.60
C GLY A 824 -26.07 -10.88 26.39
N THR A 825 -26.34 -12.03 25.77
CA THR A 825 -26.26 -13.35 26.42
C THR A 825 -24.93 -14.03 26.09
N VAL A 826 -24.21 -14.52 27.10
CA VAL A 826 -22.96 -15.29 26.90
C VAL A 826 -23.29 -16.63 26.23
N VAL A 827 -22.72 -16.85 25.04
CA VAL A 827 -22.87 -18.08 24.26
C VAL A 827 -21.62 -18.95 24.29
N ARG A 828 -20.44 -18.40 24.61
CA ARG A 828 -19.20 -19.13 24.87
C ARG A 828 -18.36 -18.44 25.94
N ASP A 829 -17.70 -19.24 26.78
CA ASP A 829 -16.69 -18.81 27.76
C ASP A 829 -15.62 -19.92 27.86
N TYR A 830 -14.37 -19.63 27.52
CA TYR A 830 -13.29 -20.61 27.49
C TYR A 830 -11.92 -20.00 27.71
N LEU A 831 -10.92 -20.85 27.98
CA LEU A 831 -9.51 -20.46 28.11
C LEU A 831 -8.72 -20.87 26.86
N THR A 832 -7.84 -19.99 26.40
CA THR A 832 -6.85 -20.28 25.35
C THR A 832 -5.44 -19.95 25.85
N THR A 833 -4.45 -20.73 25.44
CA THR A 833 -3.02 -20.45 25.70
C THR A 833 -2.33 -19.79 24.50
N LEU A 834 -3.08 -19.53 23.42
CA LEU A 834 -2.53 -18.92 22.23
C LEU A 834 -2.16 -17.46 22.48
N LYS A 835 -1.05 -17.08 21.87
CA LYS A 835 -0.53 -15.73 21.95
C LYS A 835 -1.07 -14.92 20.79
N ALA A 836 -1.66 -13.77 21.13
CA ALA A 836 -2.07 -12.71 20.23
C ALA A 836 -3.23 -13.00 19.24
N SER A 837 -3.76 -14.21 19.21
CA SER A 837 -4.94 -14.54 18.40
C SER A 837 -5.70 -15.74 18.94
N THR A 838 -7.01 -15.80 18.69
CA THR A 838 -7.86 -16.98 18.92
C THR A 838 -9.00 -17.03 17.90
N ARG A 839 -9.24 -18.20 17.33
CA ARG A 839 -10.30 -18.46 16.34
C ARG A 839 -11.56 -18.98 17.04
N ILE A 840 -12.66 -18.26 16.88
CA ILE A 840 -13.98 -18.55 17.48
C ILE A 840 -14.90 -19.10 16.39
N GLU A 841 -15.03 -20.42 16.32
CA GLU A 841 -15.83 -21.11 15.29
C GLU A 841 -17.21 -21.55 15.81
N GLY A 842 -18.09 -21.95 14.89
CA GLY A 842 -19.42 -22.46 15.21
C GLY A 842 -20.39 -21.37 15.70
N LEU A 843 -20.27 -20.17 15.14
CA LEU A 843 -21.19 -19.05 15.33
C LEU A 843 -22.16 -18.94 14.13
N ALA A 844 -23.32 -18.31 14.32
CA ALA A 844 -24.30 -18.16 13.25
C ALA A 844 -23.83 -17.14 12.20
N ALA A 845 -24.03 -17.45 10.91
CA ALA A 845 -23.64 -16.58 9.80
C ALA A 845 -24.40 -15.25 9.79
N GLY A 846 -23.71 -14.14 9.50
CA GLY A 846 -24.25 -12.78 9.46
C GLY A 846 -24.70 -12.20 10.82
N GLN A 847 -24.62 -12.96 11.91
CA GLN A 847 -25.05 -12.50 13.24
C GLN A 847 -23.93 -11.74 13.95
N ALA A 848 -24.29 -10.63 14.61
CA ALA A 848 -23.37 -9.86 15.46
C ALA A 848 -23.09 -10.57 16.79
N HIS A 849 -21.81 -10.70 17.13
CA HIS A 849 -21.32 -11.22 18.40
C HIS A 849 -20.37 -10.21 19.05
N SER A 850 -20.48 -10.07 20.36
CA SER A 850 -19.59 -9.26 21.18
C SER A 850 -18.57 -10.14 21.86
N VAL A 851 -17.29 -9.79 21.79
CA VAL A 851 -16.18 -10.55 22.37
C VAL A 851 -15.43 -9.66 23.35
N ARG A 852 -15.06 -10.22 24.51
CA ARG A 852 -14.13 -9.59 25.46
C ARG A 852 -13.11 -10.61 25.95
N ILE A 853 -11.91 -10.14 26.28
CA ILE A 853 -10.76 -10.98 26.60
C ILE A 853 -10.09 -10.46 27.88
N ARG A 854 -9.64 -11.37 28.75
CA ARG A 854 -8.79 -11.03 29.90
C ARG A 854 -7.65 -12.01 30.06
N ALA A 855 -6.51 -11.54 30.52
CA ALA A 855 -5.34 -12.38 30.74
C ALA A 855 -5.40 -13.05 32.11
N ARG A 856 -4.76 -14.22 32.23
CA ARG A 856 -4.62 -15.01 33.46
C ARG A 856 -3.17 -15.49 33.61
N ASN A 857 -2.57 -15.27 34.77
CA ASN A 857 -1.22 -15.75 35.09
C ASN A 857 -1.20 -17.16 35.68
N ALA A 858 -0.02 -17.71 35.96
CA ALA A 858 0.16 -19.04 36.53
C ALA A 858 -0.52 -19.23 37.90
N SER A 859 -0.65 -18.16 38.69
CA SER A 859 -1.34 -18.14 39.98
C SER A 859 -2.85 -17.86 39.88
N ALA A 860 -3.41 -17.95 38.68
CA ALA A 860 -4.81 -17.66 38.38
C ALA A 860 -5.28 -16.22 38.64
N VAL A 861 -4.38 -15.27 38.89
CA VAL A 861 -4.71 -13.85 38.91
C VAL A 861 -5.09 -13.41 37.50
N ILE A 862 -6.12 -12.58 37.40
CA ILE A 862 -6.68 -12.11 36.14
C ILE A 862 -6.58 -10.60 35.99
N THR A 863 -6.51 -10.11 34.76
CA THR A 863 -6.75 -8.70 34.47
C THR A 863 -8.24 -8.36 34.56
N ALA A 864 -8.57 -7.07 34.50
CA ALA A 864 -9.91 -6.64 34.08
C ALA A 864 -10.27 -7.23 32.70
N TRP A 865 -11.54 -7.14 32.31
CA TRP A 865 -11.95 -7.43 30.93
C TRP A 865 -11.46 -6.32 30.00
N SER A 866 -11.05 -6.69 28.79
CA SER A 866 -10.93 -5.72 27.69
C SER A 866 -12.30 -5.13 27.36
N GLU A 867 -12.27 -3.99 26.68
CA GLU A 867 -13.46 -3.38 26.11
C GLU A 867 -14.12 -4.39 25.14
N PRO A 868 -15.45 -4.57 25.18
CA PRO A 868 -16.12 -5.48 24.26
C PRO A 868 -15.96 -4.97 22.82
N ARG A 869 -15.56 -5.86 21.90
CA ARG A 869 -15.62 -5.61 20.45
C ARG A 869 -16.74 -6.43 19.83
N THR A 870 -17.53 -5.80 18.97
CA THR A 870 -18.66 -6.44 18.31
C THR A 870 -18.42 -6.50 16.81
N ALA A 871 -18.57 -7.69 16.23
CA ALA A 871 -18.52 -7.90 14.79
C ALA A 871 -19.59 -8.92 14.38
N ALA A 872 -20.15 -8.76 13.18
CA ALA A 872 -20.93 -9.81 12.55
C ALA A 872 -19.98 -10.86 11.96
N THR A 873 -20.31 -12.15 12.09
CA THR A 873 -19.64 -13.18 11.27
C THR A 873 -19.85 -12.86 9.79
N GLN A 874 -18.99 -13.40 8.92
CA GLN A 874 -19.03 -13.03 7.51
C GLN A 874 -20.42 -13.32 6.90
N GLY A 875 -21.01 -12.29 6.29
CA GLY A 875 -22.39 -12.27 5.79
C GLY A 875 -22.52 -11.42 4.54
N THR A 876 -23.64 -10.69 4.39
CA THR A 876 -23.91 -9.89 3.18
C THR A 876 -22.89 -8.77 2.99
N ILE A 877 -22.36 -8.67 1.78
CA ILE A 877 -21.38 -7.67 1.34
C ILE A 877 -22.03 -6.28 1.29
N THR A 878 -21.32 -5.24 1.72
CA THR A 878 -21.79 -3.85 1.64
C THR A 878 -20.83 -2.99 0.81
N THR A 879 -21.36 -1.95 0.17
CA THR A 879 -20.57 -0.92 -0.53
C THR A 879 -20.95 0.43 0.05
N THR A 880 -19.98 1.19 0.55
CA THR A 880 -20.23 2.56 1.06
C THR A 880 -19.78 3.57 0.02
N VAL A 881 -20.69 4.45 -0.42
CA VAL A 881 -20.40 5.54 -1.36
C VAL A 881 -20.44 6.87 -0.62
N HIS A 882 -19.39 7.67 -0.77
CA HIS A 882 -19.24 8.98 -0.11
C HIS A 882 -19.62 10.16 -1.01
N GLY A 883 -19.70 9.94 -2.32
CA GLY A 883 -20.06 10.97 -3.31
C GLY A 883 -19.21 10.85 -4.57
N ALA A 884 -19.23 11.90 -5.40
CA ALA A 884 -18.56 11.89 -6.70
C ALA A 884 -17.75 13.15 -6.98
N LEU A 885 -16.64 12.97 -7.68
CA LEU A 885 -15.75 13.99 -8.24
C LEU A 885 -16.09 14.17 -9.72
N ARG A 886 -15.96 15.40 -10.21
CA ARG A 886 -16.40 15.80 -11.55
C ARG A 886 -15.19 16.13 -12.44
N GLY A 887 -15.02 15.40 -13.53
CA GLY A 887 -14.14 15.76 -14.65
C GLY A 887 -14.94 16.32 -15.82
N ASP A 888 -14.25 16.63 -16.91
CA ASP A 888 -14.86 17.18 -18.13
C ASP A 888 -15.66 16.12 -18.88
N ASP A 889 -15.06 14.94 -19.08
CA ASP A 889 -15.65 13.78 -19.75
C ASP A 889 -15.67 12.53 -18.86
N SER A 890 -15.53 12.72 -17.55
CA SER A 890 -15.38 11.61 -16.60
C SER A 890 -15.92 11.95 -15.22
N LEU A 891 -16.26 10.91 -14.45
CA LEU A 891 -16.64 11.02 -13.06
C LEU A 891 -15.76 10.10 -12.20
N GLY A 892 -15.55 10.45 -10.94
CA GLY A 892 -14.89 9.59 -9.96
C GLY A 892 -15.82 9.34 -8.77
N VAL A 893 -16.07 8.10 -8.37
CA VAL A 893 -16.92 7.78 -7.21
C VAL A 893 -16.06 7.42 -6.01
N ARG A 894 -16.19 8.18 -4.92
CA ARG A 894 -15.48 7.93 -3.67
C ARG A 894 -16.18 6.82 -2.89
N ILE A 895 -15.45 5.77 -2.52
CA ILE A 895 -15.99 4.63 -1.76
C ILE A 895 -15.15 4.31 -0.52
N THR A 896 -15.70 3.44 0.35
CA THR A 896 -14.89 2.64 1.27
C THR A 896 -15.00 1.18 0.83
N PRO A 897 -13.88 0.54 0.43
CA PRO A 897 -13.90 -0.86 0.00
C PRO A 897 -14.17 -1.81 1.18
N ASP A 898 -14.87 -2.91 0.89
CA ASP A 898 -15.05 -4.01 1.85
C ASP A 898 -13.70 -4.74 2.08
N ARG A 899 -13.54 -5.36 3.26
CA ARG A 899 -12.30 -6.10 3.61
C ARG A 899 -12.00 -7.25 2.66
N TYR A 900 -13.04 -7.90 2.12
CA TYR A 900 -12.95 -9.05 1.22
C TYR A 900 -13.26 -8.68 -0.23
N ALA A 901 -13.25 -7.38 -0.57
CA ALA A 901 -13.45 -6.93 -1.93
C ALA A 901 -12.39 -7.53 -2.87
N GLU A 902 -12.81 -7.94 -4.06
CA GLU A 902 -11.92 -8.42 -5.12
C GLU A 902 -11.93 -7.47 -6.34
N ARG A 903 -13.07 -6.79 -6.55
CA ARG A 903 -13.27 -5.79 -7.61
C ARG A 903 -14.56 -5.01 -7.40
N HIS A 904 -14.74 -3.97 -8.21
CA HIS A 904 -15.93 -3.13 -8.21
C HIS A 904 -16.55 -3.02 -9.61
N GLU A 905 -17.84 -2.68 -9.66
CA GLU A 905 -18.54 -2.37 -10.91
C GLU A 905 -19.27 -1.03 -10.76
N VAL A 906 -19.20 -0.22 -11.81
CA VAL A 906 -19.95 1.04 -11.94
C VAL A 906 -20.75 1.02 -13.22
N ALA A 907 -22.08 0.91 -13.12
CA ALA A 907 -22.98 0.96 -14.26
C ALA A 907 -23.53 2.37 -14.47
N VAL A 908 -23.42 2.89 -15.70
CA VAL A 908 -24.00 4.19 -16.09
C VAL A 908 -25.42 3.97 -16.58
N THR A 909 -26.40 4.70 -16.04
CA THR A 909 -27.80 4.58 -16.47
C THR A 909 -27.94 4.92 -17.96
N GLY A 910 -28.38 3.94 -18.77
CA GLY A 910 -28.49 4.09 -20.22
C GLY A 910 -27.15 4.09 -20.97
N GLY A 911 -26.04 3.76 -20.30
CA GLY A 911 -24.69 3.76 -20.85
C GLY A 911 -23.95 2.44 -20.60
N ALA A 912 -22.62 2.52 -20.61
CA ALA A 912 -21.74 1.37 -20.40
C ALA A 912 -21.63 0.97 -18.92
N THR A 913 -21.21 -0.27 -18.69
CA THR A 913 -20.81 -0.79 -17.38
C THR A 913 -19.29 -0.88 -17.33
N HIS A 914 -18.70 -0.35 -16.26
CA HIS A 914 -17.26 -0.33 -16.05
C HIS A 914 -16.90 -1.28 -14.91
N VAL A 915 -16.13 -2.32 -15.21
CA VAL A 915 -15.53 -3.19 -14.19
C VAL A 915 -14.16 -2.63 -13.83
N ILE A 916 -13.93 -2.47 -12.53
CA ILE A 916 -12.69 -1.93 -11.98
C ILE A 916 -12.05 -3.07 -11.20
N GLU A 917 -11.03 -3.68 -11.80
CA GLU A 917 -10.30 -4.83 -11.26
C GLU A 917 -9.34 -4.42 -10.13
N ALA A 918 -9.85 -3.73 -9.11
CA ALA A 918 -9.11 -3.31 -7.92
C ALA A 918 -9.93 -3.59 -6.66
N ALA A 919 -9.28 -4.17 -5.65
CA ALA A 919 -9.84 -4.51 -4.35
C ALA A 919 -9.69 -3.38 -3.32
N ALA A 920 -8.58 -2.64 -3.35
CA ALA A 920 -8.24 -1.64 -2.34
C ALA A 920 -7.98 -0.26 -2.93
N VAL A 921 -8.98 0.26 -3.66
CA VAL A 921 -9.02 1.64 -4.16
C VAL A 921 -10.16 2.42 -3.52
N ASP A 922 -9.91 3.69 -3.22
CA ASP A 922 -10.91 4.57 -2.62
C ASP A 922 -11.71 5.37 -3.67
N LEU A 923 -11.24 5.41 -4.93
CA LEU A 923 -11.79 6.24 -5.99
C LEU A 923 -11.97 5.43 -7.27
N LEU A 924 -13.22 5.26 -7.70
CA LEU A 924 -13.62 4.53 -8.90
C LEU A 924 -13.81 5.51 -10.06
N THR A 925 -12.96 5.50 -11.08
CA THR A 925 -13.07 6.42 -12.23
C THR A 925 -13.91 5.83 -13.37
N VAL A 926 -14.73 6.68 -13.98
CA VAL A 926 -15.62 6.36 -15.10
C VAL A 926 -15.34 7.35 -16.23
N PRO A 927 -14.53 6.99 -17.24
CA PRO A 927 -14.22 7.85 -18.37
C PRO A 927 -15.26 7.78 -19.49
N GLY A 928 -15.13 8.65 -20.50
CA GLY A 928 -15.90 8.57 -21.75
C GLY A 928 -17.36 9.03 -21.64
N LEU A 929 -17.66 9.87 -20.66
CA LEU A 929 -18.98 10.46 -20.44
C LEU A 929 -19.13 11.76 -21.22
N SER A 930 -20.36 12.08 -21.64
CA SER A 930 -20.65 13.38 -22.25
C SER A 930 -20.44 14.52 -21.25
N ALA A 931 -19.78 15.58 -21.70
CA ALA A 931 -19.53 16.79 -20.91
C ALA A 931 -20.81 17.56 -20.59
N ASP A 932 -20.78 18.33 -19.51
CA ASP A 932 -21.87 19.17 -18.99
C ASP A 932 -23.22 18.46 -18.74
N GLN A 933 -23.22 17.15 -18.47
CA GLN A 933 -24.44 16.35 -18.31
C GLN A 933 -24.52 15.64 -16.97
N ASN A 934 -25.75 15.43 -16.48
CA ASN A 934 -26.00 14.62 -15.28
C ASN A 934 -25.94 13.14 -15.65
N HIS A 935 -25.17 12.37 -14.89
CA HIS A 935 -25.07 10.93 -15.01
C HIS A 935 -25.45 10.29 -13.68
N THR A 936 -26.20 9.18 -13.74
CA THR A 936 -26.51 8.36 -12.56
C THR A 936 -25.74 7.05 -12.66
N LEU A 937 -24.90 6.81 -11.64
CA LEU A 937 -23.98 5.69 -11.54
C LEU A 937 -24.48 4.73 -10.46
N ALA A 938 -24.57 3.44 -10.77
CA ALA A 938 -24.86 2.38 -9.80
C ALA A 938 -23.57 1.62 -9.47
N VAL A 939 -23.15 1.64 -8.21
CA VAL A 939 -21.88 1.05 -7.75
C VAL A 939 -22.13 -0.19 -6.92
N ARG A 940 -21.43 -1.28 -7.20
CA ARG A 940 -21.43 -2.49 -6.37
C ARG A 940 -20.03 -3.10 -6.26
N THR A 941 -19.82 -3.87 -5.21
CA THR A 941 -18.55 -4.56 -4.91
C THR A 941 -18.74 -6.06 -5.00
N GLN A 942 -17.75 -6.77 -5.56
CA GLN A 942 -17.70 -8.22 -5.56
C GLN A 942 -16.74 -8.75 -4.49
N THR A 943 -17.12 -9.86 -3.88
CA THR A 943 -16.23 -10.76 -3.11
C THR A 943 -16.36 -12.18 -3.66
N ALA A 944 -15.59 -13.13 -3.14
CA ALA A 944 -15.75 -14.56 -3.42
C ALA A 944 -17.19 -15.09 -3.22
N THR A 945 -18.01 -14.42 -2.40
CA THR A 945 -19.40 -14.85 -2.11
C THR A 945 -20.45 -14.23 -3.04
N GLY A 946 -20.07 -13.32 -3.94
CA GLY A 946 -20.97 -12.66 -4.89
C GLY A 946 -20.87 -11.14 -4.90
N TRP A 947 -21.92 -10.48 -5.41
CA TRP A 947 -22.01 -9.02 -5.53
C TRP A 947 -22.86 -8.41 -4.43
N SER A 948 -22.48 -7.22 -3.94
CA SER A 948 -23.34 -6.40 -3.09
C SER A 948 -24.54 -5.85 -3.87
N SER A 949 -25.58 -5.42 -3.15
CA SER A 949 -26.61 -4.56 -3.74
C SER A 949 -25.98 -3.26 -4.27
N PRO A 950 -26.46 -2.71 -5.40
CA PRO A 950 -25.94 -1.48 -5.95
C PRO A 950 -26.34 -0.25 -5.13
N VAL A 951 -25.42 0.71 -5.02
CA VAL A 951 -25.64 2.04 -4.41
C VAL A 951 -25.54 3.09 -5.50
N THR A 952 -26.55 3.94 -5.64
CA THR A 952 -26.61 4.94 -6.71
C THR A 952 -26.05 6.30 -6.28
N VAL A 953 -25.30 6.95 -7.17
CA VAL A 953 -24.85 8.34 -7.03
C VAL A 953 -25.08 9.10 -8.33
N THR A 954 -25.56 10.34 -8.24
CA THR A 954 -25.76 11.21 -9.40
C THR A 954 -24.76 12.36 -9.35
N ALA A 955 -24.07 12.62 -10.46
CA ALA A 955 -23.15 13.74 -10.58
C ALA A 955 -23.19 14.34 -11.99
N ARG A 956 -22.89 15.63 -12.11
CA ARG A 956 -22.78 16.33 -13.39
C ARG A 956 -21.33 16.39 -13.83
N THR A 957 -21.00 15.95 -15.04
CA THR A 957 -19.71 16.26 -15.68
C THR A 957 -19.57 17.76 -15.91
N ARG A 958 -18.35 18.25 -16.06
CA ARG A 958 -18.10 19.69 -16.25
C ARG A 958 -18.33 20.09 -17.70
N PRO A 959 -18.66 21.37 -17.97
CA PRO A 959 -18.50 21.94 -19.29
C PRO A 959 -17.05 21.84 -19.76
N THR A 960 -16.85 21.52 -21.04
CA THR A 960 -15.52 21.62 -21.67
C THR A 960 -15.09 23.09 -21.66
N THR A 961 -14.21 23.47 -20.75
CA THR A 961 -13.65 24.83 -20.77
C THR A 961 -12.74 24.94 -21.99
N PRO A 962 -12.88 25.97 -22.85
CA PRO A 962 -11.98 26.15 -23.98
C PRO A 962 -10.54 26.23 -23.47
N GLY A 963 -9.66 25.34 -23.93
CA GLY A 963 -8.27 25.18 -23.49
C GLY A 963 -7.33 26.32 -23.92
N GLY A 964 -7.76 27.57 -23.78
CA GLY A 964 -6.92 28.74 -23.98
C GLY A 964 -6.15 29.08 -22.70
N THR A 965 -4.88 29.48 -22.85
CA THR A 965 -4.10 30.07 -21.76
C THR A 965 -4.90 31.25 -21.18
N PRO A 966 -5.17 31.28 -19.86
CA PRO A 966 -5.92 32.36 -19.24
C PRO A 966 -5.26 33.70 -19.54
N THR A 967 -6.04 34.69 -19.94
CA THR A 967 -5.51 36.03 -20.23
C THR A 967 -5.11 36.75 -18.94
N ALA A 968 -4.05 37.55 -19.01
CA ALA A 968 -3.60 38.33 -17.87
C ALA A 968 -4.67 39.38 -17.49
N PRO A 969 -4.99 39.53 -16.19
CA PRO A 969 -5.84 40.62 -15.70
C PRO A 969 -5.30 42.00 -16.11
N THR A 970 -6.22 42.93 -16.40
CA THR A 970 -5.92 44.32 -16.75
C THR A 970 -6.63 45.28 -15.80
N GLY A 971 -6.34 46.59 -15.92
CA GLY A 971 -7.04 47.63 -15.15
C GLY A 971 -6.72 47.63 -13.65
N LEU A 972 -5.52 47.17 -13.25
CA LEU A 972 -5.09 47.21 -11.86
C LEU A 972 -4.99 48.66 -11.36
N THR A 973 -5.74 48.96 -10.31
CA THR A 973 -5.75 50.26 -9.62
C THR A 973 -5.87 50.05 -8.11
N SER A 974 -5.54 51.07 -7.31
CA SER A 974 -5.76 51.07 -5.87
C SER A 974 -6.56 52.29 -5.43
N ALA A 975 -7.36 52.13 -4.39
CA ALA A 975 -8.14 53.20 -3.77
C ALA A 975 -7.99 53.16 -2.25
N ASN A 976 -7.87 54.34 -1.64
CA ASN A 976 -7.79 54.49 -0.19
C ASN A 976 -9.15 54.92 0.37
N SER A 977 -9.66 54.21 1.37
CA SER A 977 -10.90 54.56 2.06
C SER A 977 -10.84 54.08 3.51
N GLY A 978 -11.32 54.90 4.45
CA GLY A 978 -11.37 54.53 5.88
C GLY A 978 -10.03 54.17 6.51
N GLY A 979 -8.90 54.72 6.01
CA GLY A 979 -7.55 54.39 6.49
C GLY A 979 -6.95 53.10 5.91
N GLN A 980 -7.64 52.47 4.97
CA GLN A 980 -7.24 51.22 4.32
C GLN A 980 -7.05 51.38 2.81
N THR A 981 -6.23 50.52 2.20
CA THR A 981 -6.01 50.46 0.75
C THR A 981 -6.65 49.21 0.16
N THR A 982 -7.46 49.38 -0.88
CA THR A 982 -8.04 48.28 -1.67
C THR A 982 -7.45 48.29 -3.06
N LEU A 983 -6.96 47.14 -3.52
CA LEU A 983 -6.56 46.88 -4.91
C LEU A 983 -7.77 46.40 -5.71
N THR A 984 -7.97 46.88 -6.94
CA THR A 984 -9.06 46.50 -7.83
C THR A 984 -8.55 46.20 -9.23
N TRP A 985 -9.22 45.31 -9.97
CA TRP A 985 -8.88 44.94 -11.35
C TRP A 985 -10.12 44.57 -12.18
N THR A 986 -9.93 44.43 -13.50
CA THR A 986 -10.98 43.99 -14.41
C THR A 986 -11.15 42.47 -14.37
N ALA A 987 -12.41 42.00 -14.38
CA ALA A 987 -12.72 40.58 -14.44
C ALA A 987 -12.22 39.93 -15.74
N VAL A 988 -11.61 38.76 -15.63
CA VAL A 988 -11.22 37.89 -16.74
C VAL A 988 -12.32 36.83 -16.94
N ALA A 989 -12.80 36.67 -18.18
CA ALA A 989 -13.80 35.67 -18.51
C ALA A 989 -13.30 34.25 -18.22
N GLY A 990 -14.11 33.43 -17.55
CA GLY A 990 -13.74 32.05 -17.18
C GLY A 990 -12.80 31.93 -15.97
N ALA A 991 -12.43 33.05 -15.31
CA ALA A 991 -11.68 33.00 -14.06
C ALA A 991 -12.54 32.48 -12.90
N GLU A 992 -12.07 31.43 -12.24
CA GLU A 992 -12.65 30.91 -10.99
C GLU A 992 -12.22 31.78 -9.78
N GLY A 993 -11.12 32.51 -9.92
CA GLY A 993 -10.67 33.54 -8.99
C GLY A 993 -9.33 34.15 -9.41
N TYR A 994 -8.63 34.78 -8.48
CA TYR A 994 -7.39 35.49 -8.76
C TYR A 994 -6.32 35.21 -7.70
N LEU A 995 -5.08 35.06 -8.16
CA LEU A 995 -3.88 35.05 -7.33
C LEU A 995 -3.29 36.45 -7.36
N VAL A 996 -3.26 37.11 -6.20
CA VAL A 996 -2.59 38.39 -6.02
C VAL A 996 -1.21 38.13 -5.44
N THR A 997 -0.20 38.61 -6.14
CA THR A 997 1.19 38.53 -5.70
C THR A 997 1.70 39.90 -5.33
N VAL A 998 2.75 39.91 -4.54
CA VAL A 998 3.48 41.10 -4.16
C VAL A 998 4.96 40.87 -4.43
N ASP A 999 5.56 41.84 -5.09
CA ASP A 999 6.99 41.89 -5.32
C ASP A 999 7.63 42.56 -4.10
N ASP A 1000 8.29 41.71 -3.31
CA ASP A 1000 9.20 42.15 -2.29
C ASP A 1000 10.61 41.77 -2.78
N CYS A 1001 11.40 42.78 -3.17
CA CYS A 1001 12.83 42.62 -3.50
C CYS A 1001 13.16 41.96 -4.86
N GLY A 1002 12.30 42.07 -5.86
CA GLY A 1002 12.47 41.42 -7.16
C GLY A 1002 12.02 39.95 -7.16
N ALA A 1003 11.48 39.47 -6.04
CA ALA A 1003 10.87 38.16 -5.91
C ALA A 1003 9.35 38.31 -5.76
N GLU A 1004 8.61 37.85 -6.78
CA GLU A 1004 7.15 37.82 -6.75
C GLU A 1004 6.68 36.71 -5.81
N THR A 1005 6.03 37.08 -4.68
CA THR A 1005 5.50 36.14 -3.69
C THR A 1005 3.97 36.16 -3.67
N PRO A 1006 3.30 35.02 -3.46
CA PRO A 1006 1.85 34.98 -3.23
C PRO A 1006 1.46 35.81 -2.00
N LEU A 1007 0.59 36.81 -2.20
CA LEU A 1007 0.04 37.61 -1.10
C LEU A 1007 -1.32 37.05 -0.66
N ALA A 1008 -2.22 36.83 -1.62
CA ALA A 1008 -3.56 36.35 -1.35
C ALA A 1008 -4.16 35.63 -2.57
N THR A 1009 -5.13 34.77 -2.30
CA THR A 1009 -5.96 34.14 -3.31
C THR A 1009 -7.40 34.55 -3.03
N VAL A 1010 -8.11 35.06 -4.03
CA VAL A 1010 -9.49 35.54 -3.89
C VAL A 1010 -10.43 34.85 -4.88
N ALA A 1011 -11.66 34.56 -4.47
CA ALA A 1011 -12.66 33.89 -5.27
C ALA A 1011 -13.88 34.80 -5.49
N GLY A 1012 -14.40 34.85 -6.72
CA GLY A 1012 -15.64 35.56 -7.04
C GLY A 1012 -15.61 37.09 -6.87
N VAL A 1013 -14.44 37.70 -6.65
CA VAL A 1013 -14.27 39.14 -6.48
C VAL A 1013 -13.11 39.65 -7.35
N THR A 1014 -13.16 40.93 -7.71
CA THR A 1014 -12.10 41.62 -8.47
C THR A 1014 -11.42 42.71 -7.65
N SER A 1015 -11.41 42.53 -6.34
CA SER A 1015 -10.78 43.44 -5.39
C SER A 1015 -10.15 42.69 -4.22
N LEU A 1016 -9.14 43.29 -3.61
CA LEU A 1016 -8.46 42.80 -2.40
C LEU A 1016 -8.13 43.96 -1.46
N LEU A 1017 -8.53 43.85 -0.21
CA LEU A 1017 -8.08 44.73 0.87
C LEU A 1017 -6.62 44.43 1.21
N LEU A 1018 -5.70 45.36 0.95
CA LEU A 1018 -4.27 45.21 1.19
C LEU A 1018 -3.83 45.52 2.63
N GLY A 1019 -4.76 46.01 3.47
CA GLY A 1019 -4.50 46.46 4.83
C GLY A 1019 -4.57 47.98 4.96
N THR A 1020 -3.87 48.54 5.93
CA THR A 1020 -3.79 49.99 6.13
C THR A 1020 -3.03 50.67 4.99
N ILE A 1021 -3.27 51.97 4.79
CA ILE A 1021 -2.57 52.75 3.76
C ILE A 1021 -1.04 52.65 3.91
N ALA A 1022 -0.55 52.67 5.15
CA ALA A 1022 0.87 52.55 5.47
C ALA A 1022 1.48 51.20 5.06
N GLU A 1023 0.72 50.10 5.18
CA GLU A 1023 1.16 48.74 4.85
C GLU A 1023 1.20 48.47 3.35
N ALA A 1024 0.27 49.07 2.60
CA ALA A 1024 0.15 48.86 1.16
C ALA A 1024 1.06 49.78 0.33
N ALA A 1025 1.31 51.02 0.80
CA ALA A 1025 2.05 52.03 0.05
C ALA A 1025 3.47 51.60 -0.34
N GLY A 1026 3.85 51.86 -1.59
CA GLY A 1026 5.19 51.61 -2.12
C GLY A 1026 5.52 50.13 -2.37
N ARG A 1027 4.51 49.24 -2.38
CA ARG A 1027 4.66 47.83 -2.79
C ARG A 1027 4.15 47.63 -4.21
N THR A 1028 4.82 46.74 -4.93
CA THR A 1028 4.46 46.39 -6.30
C THR A 1028 3.64 45.10 -6.29
N HIS A 1029 2.47 45.12 -6.91
CA HIS A 1029 1.57 43.97 -6.99
C HIS A 1029 1.35 43.52 -8.42
N ARG A 1030 1.04 42.24 -8.58
CA ARG A 1030 0.48 41.68 -9.81
C ARG A 1030 -0.73 40.83 -9.46
N VAL A 1031 -1.63 40.72 -10.42
CA VAL A 1031 -2.79 39.84 -10.31
C VAL A 1031 -2.74 38.86 -11.46
N ARG A 1032 -3.02 37.59 -11.17
CA ARG A 1032 -3.12 36.50 -12.12
C ARG A 1032 -4.53 35.94 -12.06
N ALA A 1033 -5.15 35.74 -13.22
CA ALA A 1033 -6.41 35.01 -13.30
C ALA A 1033 -6.12 33.53 -13.09
N VAL A 1034 -6.99 32.88 -12.33
CA VAL A 1034 -6.90 31.45 -12.02
C VAL A 1034 -8.13 30.78 -12.63
N THR A 1035 -7.90 29.81 -13.50
CA THR A 1035 -8.95 29.04 -14.18
C THR A 1035 -8.73 27.55 -13.96
N SER A 1036 -9.70 26.74 -14.38
CA SER A 1036 -9.55 25.29 -14.43
C SER A 1036 -8.40 24.80 -15.31
N GLY A 1037 -7.97 25.62 -16.28
CA GLY A 1037 -6.88 25.30 -17.22
C GLY A 1037 -5.50 25.80 -16.78
N GLY A 1038 -5.40 26.45 -15.63
CA GLY A 1038 -4.13 26.94 -15.08
C GLY A 1038 -4.17 28.40 -14.63
N ILE A 1039 -2.99 29.01 -14.52
CA ILE A 1039 -2.82 30.39 -14.04
C ILE A 1039 -2.33 31.25 -15.20
N SER A 1040 -2.93 32.43 -15.37
CA SER A 1040 -2.49 33.40 -16.38
C SER A 1040 -1.07 33.90 -16.13
N ALA A 1041 -0.47 34.52 -17.15
CA ALA A 1041 0.61 35.48 -16.91
C ALA A 1041 0.13 36.58 -15.93
N GLY A 1042 1.06 37.14 -15.16
CA GLY A 1042 0.77 38.26 -14.28
C GLY A 1042 0.35 39.49 -15.07
N SER A 1043 -0.55 40.29 -14.50
CA SER A 1043 -0.80 41.65 -14.96
C SER A 1043 0.51 42.45 -15.04
N SER A 1044 0.46 43.60 -15.71
CA SER A 1044 1.50 44.63 -15.55
C SER A 1044 1.71 44.92 -14.06
N ALA A 1045 2.97 45.13 -13.67
CA ALA A 1045 3.32 45.46 -12.30
C ALA A 1045 2.65 46.78 -11.89
N TYR A 1046 1.97 46.78 -10.74
CA TYR A 1046 1.29 47.95 -10.20
C TYR A 1046 1.91 48.36 -8.87
N LEU A 1047 2.58 49.52 -8.84
CA LEU A 1047 3.09 50.13 -7.61
C LEU A 1047 1.96 50.89 -6.92
N VAL A 1048 1.63 50.52 -5.68
CA VAL A 1048 0.67 51.29 -4.87
C VAL A 1048 1.28 52.66 -4.56
N PRO A 1049 0.63 53.78 -4.94
CA PRO A 1049 1.18 55.12 -4.72
C PRO A 1049 1.36 55.43 -3.22
N GLY A 1050 2.49 56.07 -2.88
CA GLY A 1050 2.79 56.54 -1.52
C GLY A 1050 4.16 56.08 -1.01
N THR A 1051 4.58 56.64 0.12
CA THR A 1051 5.81 56.22 0.82
C THR A 1051 5.49 55.06 1.76
N PRO A 1052 6.29 53.97 1.77
CA PRO A 1052 6.09 52.87 2.71
C PRO A 1052 6.08 53.35 4.16
N GLY A 1053 5.03 53.03 4.91
CA GLY A 1053 4.93 53.33 6.33
C GLY A 1053 5.45 52.19 7.23
N PRO A 1054 5.42 52.38 8.56
CA PRO A 1054 5.72 51.32 9.52
C PRO A 1054 4.73 50.17 9.34
N ARG A 1055 5.23 48.93 9.22
CA ARG A 1055 4.40 47.75 8.95
C ARG A 1055 4.86 46.55 9.74
N GLN A 1056 3.95 45.60 9.97
CA GLN A 1056 4.32 44.38 10.68
C GLN A 1056 5.33 43.56 9.86
N VAL A 1057 6.34 43.02 10.54
CA VAL A 1057 7.34 42.12 9.95
C VAL A 1057 7.33 40.81 10.73
N VAL A 1058 7.07 39.68 10.07
CA VAL A 1058 7.17 38.34 10.66
C VAL A 1058 8.31 37.59 9.98
N LEU A 1059 9.22 37.02 10.76
CA LEU A 1059 10.29 36.16 10.28
C LEU A 1059 10.21 34.80 10.95
N THR A 1060 10.19 33.75 10.14
CA THR A 1060 10.20 32.36 10.61
C THR A 1060 11.60 31.77 10.46
N VAL A 1061 11.83 30.57 11.01
CA VAL A 1061 13.07 29.80 10.78
C VAL A 1061 13.28 29.42 9.30
N ALA A 1062 12.27 29.60 8.44
CA ALA A 1062 12.40 29.40 6.99
C ALA A 1062 12.97 30.63 6.28
N ALA A 1063 13.18 31.77 6.96
CA ALA A 1063 13.72 32.99 6.39
C ALA A 1063 15.25 32.94 6.17
N THR A 1064 15.76 31.84 5.60
CA THR A 1064 17.19 31.57 5.41
C THR A 1064 17.76 32.12 4.10
N ALA A 1065 16.92 32.70 3.24
CA ALA A 1065 17.36 33.40 2.03
C ALA A 1065 17.63 34.89 2.32
N PRO A 1066 18.59 35.54 1.62
CA PRO A 1066 18.79 36.98 1.68
C PRO A 1066 17.56 37.78 1.20
N ASN A 1067 17.25 38.88 1.88
CA ASN A 1067 16.20 39.83 1.48
C ASN A 1067 16.76 41.05 0.69
N CYS A 1068 15.91 42.05 0.40
CA CYS A 1068 16.24 43.29 -0.34
C CYS A 1068 17.55 43.97 0.07
N SER A 1069 17.90 43.91 1.36
CA SER A 1069 19.10 44.56 1.90
C SER A 1069 20.31 43.63 1.96
N GLY A 1070 20.28 42.50 1.26
CA GLY A 1070 21.30 41.45 1.33
C GLY A 1070 21.33 40.73 2.68
N THR A 1071 20.30 40.91 3.51
CA THR A 1071 20.27 40.41 4.89
C THR A 1071 19.51 39.09 4.95
N VAL A 1072 20.12 38.05 5.51
CA VAL A 1072 19.42 36.78 5.78
C VAL A 1072 18.54 36.96 7.02
N GLY A 1073 17.23 36.71 6.87
CA GLY A 1073 16.22 36.98 7.90
C GLY A 1073 16.37 36.10 9.14
N TYR A 1074 16.81 34.85 9.00
CA TYR A 1074 17.08 33.91 10.09
C TYR A 1074 18.39 33.15 9.87
N THR A 1075 19.26 33.14 10.89
CA THR A 1075 20.53 32.41 10.85
C THR A 1075 20.82 31.73 12.18
N GLU A 1076 21.18 30.45 12.13
CA GLU A 1076 21.72 29.70 13.27
C GLU A 1076 23.21 30.03 13.40
N THR A 1077 23.59 30.74 14.46
CA THR A 1077 24.89 31.43 14.54
C THR A 1077 25.94 30.61 15.30
N THR A 1078 25.53 29.84 16.31
CA THR A 1078 26.38 28.90 17.06
C THR A 1078 25.58 27.66 17.49
N GLY A 1079 26.28 26.54 17.74
CA GLY A 1079 25.69 25.28 18.17
C GLY A 1079 25.09 24.43 17.04
N THR A 1080 24.74 23.18 17.35
CA THR A 1080 24.11 22.28 16.38
C THR A 1080 22.60 22.38 16.50
N TRP A 1081 21.92 22.62 15.37
CA TRP A 1081 20.47 22.79 15.32
C TRP A 1081 19.82 21.69 14.49
N SER A 1082 18.73 21.12 15.01
CA SER A 1082 17.96 20.05 14.39
C SER A 1082 16.54 20.50 14.04
N ALA A 1083 15.96 19.84 13.04
CA ALA A 1083 14.55 20.03 12.69
C ALA A 1083 13.67 19.45 13.82
N SER A 1084 12.61 20.17 14.15
CA SER A 1084 11.64 19.76 15.17
C SER A 1084 10.39 19.19 14.50
N SER A 1085 9.82 18.12 15.07
CA SER A 1085 8.50 17.61 14.68
C SER A 1085 7.35 18.52 15.13
N LEU A 1086 7.64 19.47 16.02
CA LEU A 1086 6.65 20.44 16.48
C LEU A 1086 6.44 21.50 15.40
N ILE A 1087 5.18 21.81 15.15
CA ILE A 1087 4.80 22.86 14.21
C ILE A 1087 4.69 24.19 14.97
N GLY A 1088 5.25 25.23 14.37
CA GLY A 1088 5.23 26.58 14.88
C GLY A 1088 3.97 27.35 14.50
N VAL A 1089 4.06 28.68 14.57
CA VAL A 1089 2.94 29.55 14.21
C VAL A 1089 2.55 29.33 12.75
N ASP A 1090 1.25 29.30 12.46
CA ASP A 1090 0.69 29.19 11.11
C ASP A 1090 1.25 28.01 10.29
N GLY A 1091 1.52 26.87 10.93
CA GLY A 1091 2.00 25.68 10.23
C GLY A 1091 3.51 25.65 9.95
N THR A 1092 4.25 26.68 10.39
CA THR A 1092 5.65 26.86 9.98
C THR A 1092 6.60 25.88 10.69
N PRO A 1093 7.71 25.45 10.04
CA PRO A 1093 8.70 24.57 10.67
C PRO A 1093 9.26 25.17 11.96
N SER A 1094 9.67 24.34 12.91
CA SER A 1094 10.44 24.80 14.08
C SER A 1094 11.79 24.09 14.17
N ARG A 1095 12.72 24.69 14.91
CA ARG A 1095 14.08 24.20 15.10
C ARG A 1095 14.40 24.11 16.59
N TYR A 1096 15.34 23.24 16.95
CA TYR A 1096 15.81 23.16 18.33
C TYR A 1096 17.31 22.86 18.41
N SER A 1097 17.92 23.23 19.54
CA SER A 1097 19.28 22.87 19.91
C SER A 1097 19.34 22.51 21.40
N ASP A 1098 20.08 21.47 21.74
CA ASP A 1098 20.48 21.08 23.10
C ASP A 1098 21.93 21.45 23.42
N THR A 1099 22.63 22.09 22.47
CA THR A 1099 24.01 22.53 22.65
C THR A 1099 24.05 23.80 23.49
N ALA A 1100 24.58 23.73 24.71
CA ALA A 1100 24.72 24.91 25.58
C ALA A 1100 25.47 26.05 24.84
N GLY A 1101 24.94 27.27 24.91
CA GLY A 1101 25.48 28.41 24.17
C GLY A 1101 25.13 28.46 22.68
N ALA A 1102 24.24 27.58 22.18
CA ALA A 1102 23.68 27.72 20.84
C ALA A 1102 22.91 29.03 20.70
N THR A 1103 23.02 29.66 19.53
CA THR A 1103 22.34 30.92 19.24
C THR A 1103 21.69 30.90 17.88
N ALA A 1104 20.54 31.57 17.80
CA ALA A 1104 19.88 31.88 16.54
C ALA A 1104 19.55 33.37 16.47
N THR A 1105 19.64 33.92 15.27
CA THR A 1105 19.49 35.36 15.03
C THR A 1105 18.38 35.62 14.03
N TRP A 1106 17.48 36.54 14.35
CA TRP A 1106 16.54 37.14 13.41
C TRP A 1106 16.94 38.56 13.04
N ARG A 1107 16.82 38.92 11.76
CA ARG A 1107 17.22 40.23 11.20
C ARG A 1107 16.10 40.81 10.34
N PRO A 1108 15.10 41.50 10.94
CA PRO A 1108 14.04 42.13 10.17
C PRO A 1108 14.55 43.30 9.33
N THR A 1109 13.99 43.47 8.13
CA THR A 1109 14.12 44.72 7.37
C THR A 1109 13.00 45.66 7.80
N ILE A 1110 13.31 46.58 8.71
CA ILE A 1110 12.38 47.61 9.17
C ILE A 1110 12.20 48.65 8.05
N ALA A 1111 10.98 48.77 7.52
CA ALA A 1111 10.72 49.60 6.34
C ALA A 1111 10.69 51.11 6.63
N ALA A 1112 10.21 51.49 7.80
CA ALA A 1112 10.15 52.87 8.26
C ALA A 1112 10.44 52.94 9.76
N ALA A 1113 11.05 54.04 10.18
CA ALA A 1113 11.37 54.26 11.59
C ALA A 1113 10.07 54.42 12.41
N ALA A 1114 9.91 53.60 13.45
CA ALA A 1114 8.75 53.63 14.35
C ALA A 1114 9.06 52.84 15.64
N SER A 1115 8.13 52.87 16.59
CA SER A 1115 8.13 51.93 17.71
C SER A 1115 7.52 50.61 17.28
N TYR A 1116 8.21 49.50 17.55
CA TYR A 1116 7.73 48.15 17.24
C TYR A 1116 7.61 47.33 18.53
N LYS A 1117 6.45 46.73 18.74
CA LYS A 1117 6.25 45.64 19.69
C LYS A 1117 6.88 44.38 19.08
N VAL A 1118 7.87 43.80 19.77
CA VAL A 1118 8.55 42.58 19.33
C VAL A 1118 8.04 41.40 20.13
N GLU A 1119 7.61 40.37 19.41
CA GLU A 1119 7.04 39.15 19.96
C GLU A 1119 7.73 37.94 19.34
N ILE A 1120 7.88 36.86 20.09
CA ILE A 1120 8.39 35.57 19.60
C ILE A 1120 7.30 34.51 19.68
N TRP A 1121 7.41 33.49 18.83
CA TRP A 1121 6.63 32.27 18.95
C TRP A 1121 7.57 31.08 19.08
N VAL A 1122 7.28 30.23 20.07
CA VAL A 1122 7.95 28.94 20.27
C VAL A 1122 6.90 27.86 20.50
N PRO A 1123 7.03 26.67 19.89
CA PRO A 1123 6.07 25.59 20.08
C PRO A 1123 6.11 25.07 21.52
N ALA A 1124 4.94 24.69 22.04
CA ALA A 1124 4.82 24.17 23.39
C ALA A 1124 5.49 22.80 23.55
N ASN A 1125 6.41 22.70 24.50
CA ASN A 1125 7.08 21.44 24.81
C ASN A 1125 7.68 21.48 26.23
N SER A 1126 7.51 20.40 26.98
CA SER A 1126 8.00 20.29 28.36
C SER A 1126 9.52 20.14 28.49
N LEU A 1127 10.22 19.78 27.41
CA LEU A 1127 11.68 19.66 27.39
C LEU A 1127 12.38 20.99 27.03
N SER A 1128 11.63 22.04 26.71
CA SER A 1128 12.20 23.33 26.36
C SER A 1128 12.95 23.97 27.55
N THR A 1129 13.89 24.87 27.26
CA THR A 1129 14.61 25.60 28.31
C THR A 1129 13.70 26.55 29.08
N THR A 1130 13.86 26.62 30.40
CA THR A 1130 13.16 27.58 31.26
C THR A 1130 13.87 28.95 31.34
N ALA A 1131 15.04 29.08 30.72
CA ALA A 1131 15.93 30.23 30.87
C ALA A 1131 16.50 30.71 29.52
N ALA A 1132 15.68 30.75 28.46
CA ALA A 1132 16.09 31.34 27.19
C ALA A 1132 16.27 32.86 27.35
N GLN A 1133 17.31 33.41 26.72
CA GLN A 1133 17.58 34.85 26.69
C GLN A 1133 17.40 35.37 25.26
N TYR A 1134 16.72 36.50 25.10
CA TYR A 1134 16.49 37.17 23.83
C TYR A 1134 17.04 38.60 23.87
N ALA A 1135 18.13 38.84 23.14
CA ALA A 1135 18.76 40.13 23.00
C ALA A 1135 18.20 40.88 21.78
N VAL A 1136 17.41 41.93 22.01
CA VAL A 1136 16.75 42.78 20.99
C VAL A 1136 17.56 44.05 20.77
N THR A 1137 18.12 44.23 19.58
CA THR A 1137 18.81 45.46 19.15
C THR A 1137 17.80 46.45 18.55
N HIS A 1138 17.83 47.68 19.05
CA HIS A 1138 16.95 48.80 18.69
C HIS A 1138 17.73 50.13 18.66
N THR A 1139 17.11 51.25 18.30
CA THR A 1139 17.78 52.56 18.11
C THR A 1139 18.51 53.06 19.38
N GLY A 1140 18.12 52.59 20.56
CA GLY A 1140 18.69 52.97 21.85
C GLY A 1140 19.70 51.98 22.44
N GLY A 1141 20.06 50.91 21.73
CA GLY A 1141 20.98 49.87 22.22
C GLY A 1141 20.43 48.45 22.07
N THR A 1142 20.88 47.52 22.92
CA THR A 1142 20.37 46.14 22.95
C THR A 1142 19.78 45.82 24.32
N ALA A 1143 18.53 45.37 24.37
CA ALA A 1143 17.84 44.93 25.58
C ALA A 1143 17.75 43.40 25.63
N THR A 1144 17.97 42.77 26.78
CA THR A 1144 17.88 41.31 26.92
C THR A 1144 16.66 40.92 27.76
N VAL A 1145 15.89 39.95 27.27
CA VAL A 1145 14.64 39.47 27.90
C VAL A 1145 14.73 37.98 28.16
N ALA A 1146 14.47 37.56 29.40
CA ALA A 1146 14.43 36.16 29.78
C ALA A 1146 13.04 35.57 29.53
N VAL A 1147 12.97 34.38 28.92
CA VAL A 1147 11.73 33.68 28.60
C VAL A 1147 11.82 32.23 29.07
N ASN A 1148 10.79 31.80 29.79
CA ASN A 1148 10.60 30.39 30.13
C ASN A 1148 9.80 29.70 29.02
N GLN A 1149 10.48 28.98 28.12
CA GLN A 1149 9.85 28.34 26.96
C GLN A 1149 9.01 27.11 27.32
N VAL A 1150 9.01 26.66 28.58
CA VAL A 1150 8.10 25.62 29.05
C VAL A 1150 6.73 26.24 29.35
N THR A 1151 6.70 27.27 30.18
CA THR A 1151 5.44 27.89 30.65
C THR A 1151 4.89 28.96 29.71
N GLN A 1152 5.75 29.57 28.89
CA GLN A 1152 5.39 30.60 27.92
C GLN A 1152 5.70 30.05 26.52
N SER A 1153 4.76 29.31 25.96
CA SER A 1153 4.89 28.66 24.65
C SER A 1153 3.52 28.35 24.05
N GLY A 1154 3.46 28.06 22.75
CA GLY A 1154 2.20 27.84 22.04
C GLY A 1154 1.34 29.11 21.88
N ALA A 1155 1.92 30.29 22.13
CA ALA A 1155 1.32 31.61 21.95
C ALA A 1155 2.43 32.63 21.61
N TRP A 1156 2.05 33.82 21.12
CA TRP A 1156 2.99 34.93 20.91
C TRP A 1156 3.41 35.52 22.26
N ILE A 1157 4.72 35.60 22.50
CA ILE A 1157 5.32 36.09 23.74
C ILE A 1157 5.92 37.46 23.47
N THR A 1158 5.40 38.50 24.14
CA THR A 1158 5.94 39.86 24.01
C THR A 1158 7.30 39.95 24.70
N LEU A 1159 8.33 40.31 23.94
CA LEU A 1159 9.64 40.66 24.48
C LEU A 1159 9.65 42.10 24.98
N GLY A 1160 8.94 43.01 24.29
CA GLY A 1160 8.84 44.42 24.64
C GLY A 1160 8.51 45.30 23.44
N THR A 1161 8.57 46.62 23.63
CA THR A 1161 8.33 47.62 22.58
C THR A 1161 9.50 48.58 22.49
N TRP A 1162 10.05 48.78 21.30
CA TRP A 1162 11.23 49.64 21.11
C TRP A 1162 11.16 50.45 19.83
N ALA A 1163 11.73 51.66 19.86
CA ALA A 1163 11.98 52.46 18.67
C ALA A 1163 13.08 51.82 17.80
N MET A 1164 12.79 51.63 16.51
CA MET A 1164 13.71 51.05 15.53
C MET A 1164 13.82 51.98 14.33
N ALA A 1165 15.03 52.14 13.80
CA ALA A 1165 15.30 52.89 12.57
C ALA A 1165 15.02 52.04 11.34
N ALA A 1166 14.77 52.68 10.20
CA ALA A 1166 14.67 51.97 8.92
C ALA A 1166 15.96 51.18 8.64
N GLY A 1167 15.83 49.93 8.21
CA GLY A 1167 16.93 49.01 7.97
C GLY A 1167 17.60 48.42 9.22
N ALA A 1168 17.20 48.81 10.43
CA ALA A 1168 17.83 48.38 11.67
C ALA A 1168 16.91 47.53 12.54
N GLY A 1169 17.31 46.28 12.80
CA GLY A 1169 16.68 45.39 13.78
C GLY A 1169 17.41 44.06 13.85
N LYS A 1170 17.61 43.53 15.06
CA LYS A 1170 18.28 42.24 15.28
C LYS A 1170 17.80 41.64 16.58
N VAL A 1171 17.47 40.35 16.58
CA VAL A 1171 17.17 39.61 17.82
C VAL A 1171 18.02 38.35 17.85
N VAL A 1172 18.80 38.18 18.91
CA VAL A 1172 19.65 36.99 19.13
C VAL A 1172 19.12 36.23 20.32
N THR A 1173 18.84 34.94 20.13
CA THR A 1173 18.49 34.04 21.25
C THR A 1173 19.70 33.23 21.71
N SER A 1174 19.78 32.94 23.01
CA SER A 1174 20.81 32.10 23.64
C SER A 1174 20.26 31.41 24.89
N PHE A 1175 20.95 30.39 25.40
CA PHE A 1175 20.57 29.69 26.62
C PHE A 1175 21.76 28.95 27.26
N SER A 1176 21.59 28.51 28.52
CA SER A 1176 22.62 27.79 29.30
C SER A 1176 22.28 26.33 29.66
N GLY A 1177 21.05 25.84 29.41
CA GLY A 1177 20.67 24.44 29.65
C GLY A 1177 19.23 24.08 29.25
N GLY A 1178 18.98 22.81 28.90
CA GLY A 1178 17.72 22.30 28.34
C GLY A 1178 17.71 22.26 26.81
N PHE A 1179 16.54 22.30 26.17
CA PHE A 1179 16.42 22.45 24.70
C PHE A 1179 15.99 23.88 24.35
N LEU A 1180 16.83 24.65 23.67
CA LEU A 1180 16.45 25.94 23.11
C LEU A 1180 15.65 25.72 21.82
N ARG A 1181 14.41 26.21 21.77
CA ARG A 1181 13.54 26.11 20.60
C ARG A 1181 13.33 27.46 19.92
N THR A 1182 13.17 27.42 18.60
CA THR A 1182 12.91 28.60 17.78
C THR A 1182 11.89 28.29 16.70
N ASN A 1183 11.06 29.28 16.36
CA ASN A 1183 10.14 29.20 15.24
C ASN A 1183 9.96 30.54 14.54
N ALA A 1184 9.41 31.55 15.20
CA ALA A 1184 9.12 32.82 14.56
C ALA A 1184 9.30 34.02 15.49
N ILE A 1185 9.50 35.18 14.89
CA ILE A 1185 9.50 36.48 15.54
C ILE A 1185 8.63 37.45 14.74
N ARG A 1186 7.97 38.38 15.44
CA ARG A 1186 7.07 39.37 14.88
C ARG A 1186 7.38 40.74 15.45
N PHE A 1187 7.52 41.73 14.57
CA PHE A 1187 7.69 43.15 14.88
C PHE A 1187 6.42 43.84 14.44
N THR A 1188 5.57 44.27 15.38
CA THR A 1188 4.31 44.95 15.08
C THR A 1188 4.47 46.45 15.37
N PRO A 1189 4.29 47.34 14.39
CA PRO A 1189 4.36 48.78 14.65
C PRO A 1189 3.30 49.15 15.69
N VAL A 1190 3.70 49.98 16.65
CA VAL A 1190 2.81 50.57 17.64
C VAL A 1190 2.40 51.92 17.08
N VAL A 1191 1.12 52.04 16.73
CA VAL A 1191 0.52 53.27 16.19
C VAL A 1191 0.35 54.29 17.31
#